data_AF-A0A0G4EUL5-F1
#
_entry.id   AF-A0A0G4EUL5-F1
#
_cell.length_a   1.000
_cell.length_b   1.000
_cell.length_c   1.000
_cell.angle_alpha   90.00
_cell.angle_beta   90.00
_cell.angle_gamma   90.00
#
_symmetry.space_group_name_H-M   'P 1'
#
loop_
_entity.id
_entity.type
_entity.pdbx_description
1 polymer ?
#
loop_
_entity_poly.entity_id
_entity_poly.type
_entity_poly.pdbx_seq_one_letter_code
_entity_poly.pdbx_strand_id
1 'polypeptide(L)'
;MASGASNDVTQDVIWLKRDFRLADHLPLHHAGLSNHRVLVLYVYEPEVIEAEEFHPAHLLFINKSLQDLHGRLMQQYGVGVHTRVGKATDVLGEVLAKVGRFRLLSHHETPVATQRARNTAVREWCGRNNIRWHEFQQTGVIPDLSSRDDRKKLFDKHMNAPPVPPPARLSAVEIDDPQWQPTGVFPSLSDLGLPECTFTEKKVGGETLALAELESFLFRRGVNYAKDLSSPVTGWDGCSRLSPYLTWGCISLRTVLSRTKKRIDAVKARRAADSKKDGKKVAPPFAAAAPASSAASEGGGGGSSCSGPDVDPFDSRWGSSLSAFRQRLHWRSHFIQKMEDEPEIEHSNMCRAYDGVREGEFDEASFAAWCEGRTGYPMVDACMRCLHQGGWINFRMRAMLVSFAAYDLFLHWRRPAVFLARLFLDFEPGIHYSQFQMQSGTTGINTFRVYSPVKQAQDHDKDGTFVRKYVPELANVPQRHIYEPWKMPKVVQEQCGCVIDSDYPSPIVDHKEATKAAMSKLGKVKRSVAAKDEAQQIVKKHGSRRKPNGRINNFFDRFKKQPEAPIPSDQPCAADERMEAEAEGEMAEEEQRGEAPEDEGDPPAPSPKRHKKADDDQRHNEGSLPSAAAAAAAADQAPDNHGDPGGGEASAVEGGGRHQRRANRGRGVGVGVGVGGQQRVLIVQTRRQAEAFNEDFFRPLRTDDGTPLCIDVDDD
;
A
#
# COMPACT_ATOMS: atom_id res chain seq x y z
N MET A 1 62.17 -28.45 7.63
CA MET A 1 61.45 -28.08 6.39
C MET A 1 60.09 -27.53 6.80
N ALA A 2 59.80 -26.26 6.53
CA ALA A 2 58.43 -25.76 6.67
C ALA A 2 57.69 -26.07 5.37
N SER A 3 56.94 -27.17 5.33
CA SER A 3 56.11 -27.53 4.18
C SER A 3 54.98 -26.51 4.06
N GLY A 4 54.88 -25.84 2.91
CA GLY A 4 53.95 -24.73 2.72
C GLY A 4 52.50 -25.16 2.90
N ALA A 5 51.78 -24.47 3.79
CA ALA A 5 50.33 -24.44 3.72
C ALA A 5 49.93 -23.86 2.34
N SER A 6 49.06 -24.56 1.60
CA SER A 6 48.60 -24.04 0.31
C SER A 6 47.86 -22.73 0.54
N ASN A 7 48.16 -21.73 -0.28
CA ASN A 7 47.53 -20.40 -0.23
C ASN A 7 46.12 -20.42 -0.87
N ASP A 8 45.49 -21.60 -0.92
CA ASP A 8 44.31 -21.91 -1.72
C ASP A 8 43.07 -21.87 -0.84
N VAL A 9 42.08 -21.07 -1.26
CA VAL A 9 40.88 -20.79 -0.46
C VAL A 9 39.89 -21.93 -0.64
N THR A 10 39.78 -22.79 0.37
CA THR A 10 38.93 -23.99 0.35
C THR A 10 37.55 -23.80 0.98
N GLN A 11 37.19 -22.58 1.36
CA GLN A 11 35.97 -22.28 2.10
C GLN A 11 35.16 -21.11 1.53
N ASP A 12 33.84 -21.23 1.61
CA ASP A 12 32.86 -20.21 1.23
C ASP A 12 31.97 -19.86 2.44
N VAL A 13 31.90 -18.57 2.77
CA VAL A 13 30.95 -18.04 3.76
C VAL A 13 29.80 -17.42 3.00
N ILE A 14 28.60 -17.99 3.14
CA ILE A 14 27.37 -17.48 2.54
C ILE A 14 26.68 -16.59 3.56
N TRP A 15 26.69 -15.28 3.30
CA TRP A 15 26.12 -14.29 4.20
C TRP A 15 24.71 -13.90 3.76
N LEU A 16 23.73 -14.44 4.50
CA LEU A 16 22.31 -14.20 4.34
C LEU A 16 21.92 -12.83 4.90
N LYS A 17 20.99 -12.14 4.24
CA LYS A 17 20.44 -10.84 4.64
C LYS A 17 18.93 -10.73 4.44
N ARG A 18 18.46 -10.92 3.19
CA ARG A 18 17.04 -10.85 2.77
C ARG A 18 16.79 -11.87 1.65
N ASP A 19 17.18 -13.12 1.90
CA ASP A 19 17.31 -14.18 0.90
C ASP A 19 17.06 -15.59 1.46
N PHE A 20 16.11 -15.71 2.40
CA PHE A 20 15.87 -16.93 3.19
C PHE A 20 15.18 -18.09 2.42
N ARG A 21 15.85 -18.63 1.39
CA ARG A 21 15.35 -19.71 0.52
C ARG A 21 16.47 -20.62 0.04
N LEU A 22 16.13 -21.84 -0.37
CA LEU A 22 17.10 -22.77 -0.96
C LEU A 22 17.11 -22.73 -2.50
N ALA A 23 15.94 -22.59 -3.13
CA ALA A 23 15.86 -22.53 -4.59
C ALA A 23 16.17 -21.13 -5.11
N ASP A 24 16.71 -21.05 -6.33
CA ASP A 24 17.06 -19.80 -7.01
C ASP A 24 17.94 -18.85 -6.17
N HIS A 25 18.90 -19.43 -5.44
CA HIS A 25 19.81 -18.73 -4.54
C HIS A 25 21.24 -18.82 -5.07
N LEU A 26 21.72 -17.74 -5.71
CA LEU A 26 22.98 -17.79 -6.48
C LEU A 26 24.24 -18.06 -5.64
N PRO A 27 24.43 -17.50 -4.42
CA PRO A 27 25.53 -17.88 -3.52
C PRO A 27 25.59 -19.38 -3.20
N LEU A 28 24.49 -19.97 -2.70
CA LEU A 28 24.36 -21.42 -2.43
C LEU A 28 24.63 -22.26 -3.68
N HIS A 29 24.06 -21.88 -4.83
CA HIS A 29 24.29 -22.58 -6.09
C HIS A 29 25.77 -22.52 -6.52
N HIS A 30 26.40 -21.35 -6.45
CA HIS A 30 27.81 -21.15 -6.78
C HIS A 30 28.75 -21.94 -5.85
N ALA A 31 28.47 -21.97 -4.54
CA ALA A 31 29.23 -22.76 -3.59
C ALA A 31 29.16 -24.27 -3.93
N GLY A 32 27.96 -24.79 -4.25
CA GLY A 32 27.76 -26.20 -4.63
C GLY A 32 28.42 -26.64 -5.95
N LEU A 33 28.79 -25.69 -6.82
CA LEU A 33 29.60 -25.95 -8.03
C LEU A 33 31.09 -26.10 -7.73
N SER A 34 31.55 -25.70 -6.55
CA SER A 34 32.94 -25.84 -6.10
C SER A 34 33.15 -27.12 -5.28
N ASN A 35 34.39 -27.36 -4.83
CA ASN A 35 34.71 -28.36 -3.78
C ASN A 35 34.86 -27.70 -2.39
N HIS A 36 34.43 -26.45 -2.21
CA HIS A 36 34.66 -25.71 -0.98
C HIS A 36 33.73 -26.19 0.14
N ARG A 37 34.20 -26.12 1.38
CA ARG A 37 33.33 -26.22 2.56
C ARG A 37 32.54 -24.93 2.74
N VAL A 38 31.30 -25.04 3.21
CA VAL A 38 30.33 -23.94 3.23
C VAL A 38 29.85 -23.67 4.63
N LEU A 39 29.96 -22.41 5.05
CA LEU A 39 29.35 -21.88 6.27
C LEU A 39 28.22 -20.93 5.86
N VAL A 40 26.99 -21.24 6.26
CA VAL A 40 25.84 -20.36 6.02
C VAL A 40 25.64 -19.48 7.25
N LEU A 41 25.83 -18.18 7.11
CA LEU A 41 25.82 -17.19 8.19
C LEU A 41 24.63 -16.24 8.06
N TYR A 42 23.91 -16.05 9.16
CA TYR A 42 23.03 -14.90 9.35
C TYR A 42 23.53 -14.06 10.54
N VAL A 43 23.50 -12.74 10.40
CA VAL A 43 23.93 -11.81 11.46
C VAL A 43 22.73 -10.95 11.89
N TYR A 44 22.45 -10.98 13.19
CA TYR A 44 21.53 -10.07 13.87
C TYR A 44 22.31 -8.77 14.15
N GLU A 45 22.25 -7.85 13.19
CA GLU A 45 23.01 -6.60 13.19
C GLU A 45 22.28 -5.53 14.02
N PRO A 46 22.90 -4.99 15.10
CA PRO A 46 22.29 -3.95 15.92
C PRO A 46 21.80 -2.76 15.11
N GLU A 47 22.58 -2.29 14.13
CA GLU A 47 22.23 -1.16 13.26
C GLU A 47 21.01 -1.40 12.34
N VAL A 48 20.55 -2.65 12.22
CA VAL A 48 19.31 -3.02 11.50
C VAL A 48 18.15 -3.22 12.46
N ILE A 49 18.42 -3.73 13.67
CA ILE A 49 17.42 -3.97 14.73
C ILE A 49 16.98 -2.65 15.39
N GLU A 50 17.91 -1.73 15.59
CA GLU A 50 17.70 -0.39 16.16
C GLU A 50 17.19 0.63 15.13
N ALA A 51 17.08 0.25 13.86
CA ALA A 51 16.62 1.13 12.79
C ALA A 51 15.17 1.61 13.04
N GLU A 52 14.88 2.87 12.72
CA GLU A 52 13.57 3.47 13.03
C GLU A 52 12.40 2.71 12.38
N GLU A 53 12.61 2.02 11.26
CA GLU A 53 11.58 1.25 10.56
C GLU A 53 11.39 -0.19 11.08
N PHE A 54 12.29 -0.68 11.95
CA PHE A 54 12.26 -2.05 12.42
C PHE A 54 11.15 -2.26 13.47
N HIS A 55 10.51 -3.44 13.44
CA HIS A 55 9.45 -3.82 14.36
C HIS A 55 9.65 -5.28 14.82
N PRO A 56 9.30 -5.65 16.07
CA PRO A 56 9.42 -7.03 16.56
C PRO A 56 8.75 -8.09 15.65
N ALA A 57 7.69 -7.72 14.92
CA ALA A 57 7.06 -8.60 13.94
C ALA A 57 8.00 -8.99 12.77
N HIS A 58 8.93 -8.11 12.36
CA HIS A 58 9.96 -8.43 11.37
C HIS A 58 10.88 -9.53 11.90
N LEU A 59 11.38 -9.41 13.13
CA LEU A 59 12.22 -10.42 13.76
C LEU A 59 11.52 -11.78 13.86
N LEU A 60 10.24 -11.81 14.26
CA LEU A 60 9.47 -13.06 14.30
C LEU A 60 9.33 -13.70 12.90
N PHE A 61 9.15 -12.90 11.86
CA PHE A 61 9.10 -13.37 10.47
C PHE A 61 10.46 -13.89 9.98
N ILE A 62 11.54 -13.17 10.27
CA ILE A 62 12.93 -13.54 9.97
C ILE A 62 13.24 -14.90 10.63
N ASN A 63 13.04 -15.02 11.94
CA ASN A 63 13.35 -16.24 12.70
C ASN A 63 12.58 -17.46 12.17
N LYS A 64 11.31 -17.31 11.79
CA LYS A 64 10.55 -18.40 11.15
C LYS A 64 11.05 -18.74 9.74
N SER A 65 11.53 -17.75 9.00
CA SER A 65 12.16 -17.96 7.69
C SER A 65 13.50 -18.68 7.80
N LEU A 66 14.32 -18.31 8.78
CA LEU A 66 15.59 -18.96 9.09
C LEU A 66 15.38 -20.38 9.61
N GLN A 67 14.34 -20.63 10.41
CA GLN A 67 13.98 -21.97 10.89
C GLN A 67 13.61 -22.91 9.73
N ASP A 68 12.79 -22.46 8.77
CA ASP A 68 12.45 -23.22 7.56
C ASP A 68 13.69 -23.48 6.68
N LEU A 69 14.52 -22.45 6.44
CA LEU A 69 15.75 -22.61 5.65
C LEU A 69 16.77 -23.56 6.33
N HIS A 70 16.98 -23.41 7.64
CA HIS A 70 17.86 -24.27 8.43
C HIS A 70 17.41 -25.74 8.36
N GLY A 71 16.12 -26.01 8.59
CA GLY A 71 15.59 -27.37 8.51
C GLY A 71 15.80 -28.00 7.13
N ARG A 72 15.56 -27.23 6.06
CA ARG A 72 15.75 -27.67 4.66
C ARG A 72 17.22 -27.94 4.33
N LEU A 73 18.14 -27.07 4.76
CA LEU A 73 19.58 -27.26 4.55
C LEU A 73 20.12 -28.47 5.33
N MET A 74 19.70 -28.64 6.59
CA MET A 74 20.09 -29.79 7.42
C MET A 74 19.56 -31.10 6.83
N GLN A 75 18.28 -31.15 6.44
CA GLN A 75 17.67 -32.35 5.86
C GLN A 75 18.32 -32.77 4.54
N GLN A 76 18.69 -31.81 3.68
CA GLN A 76 19.17 -32.11 2.33
C GLN A 76 20.70 -32.24 2.23
N TYR A 77 21.47 -31.59 3.10
CA TYR A 77 22.94 -31.53 2.98
C TYR A 77 23.70 -31.72 4.30
N GLY A 78 23.03 -31.80 5.45
CA GLY A 78 23.71 -31.75 6.76
C GLY A 78 24.43 -30.41 7.03
N VAL A 79 24.01 -29.32 6.36
CA VAL A 79 24.55 -27.97 6.55
C VAL A 79 23.56 -27.16 7.36
N GLY A 80 24.00 -26.51 8.43
CA GLY A 80 23.15 -25.64 9.24
C GLY A 80 23.32 -24.15 8.94
N VAL A 81 22.31 -23.36 9.28
CA VAL A 81 22.45 -21.90 9.38
C VAL A 81 23.07 -21.56 10.74
N HIS A 82 24.22 -20.89 10.72
CA HIS A 82 24.90 -20.31 11.87
C HIS A 82 24.40 -18.87 12.09
N THR A 83 24.24 -18.49 13.35
CA THR A 83 23.70 -17.18 13.74
C THR A 83 24.63 -16.45 14.70
N ARG A 84 24.77 -15.14 14.54
CA ARG A 84 25.57 -14.27 15.42
C ARG A 84 24.87 -12.94 15.66
N VAL A 85 25.13 -12.31 16.80
CA VAL A 85 24.63 -10.97 17.15
C VAL A 85 25.83 -10.03 17.19
N GLY A 86 25.73 -8.87 16.54
CA GLY A 86 26.82 -7.88 16.49
C GLY A 86 27.05 -7.33 15.09
N LYS A 87 28.07 -6.47 14.96
CA LYS A 87 28.42 -5.85 13.68
C LYS A 87 28.97 -6.88 12.70
N ALA A 88 28.59 -6.78 11.43
CA ALA A 88 29.03 -7.75 10.41
C ALA A 88 30.55 -7.89 10.30
N THR A 89 31.33 -6.80 10.43
CA THR A 89 32.80 -6.84 10.37
C THR A 89 33.44 -7.62 11.51
N ASP A 90 32.83 -7.58 12.69
CA ASP A 90 33.40 -8.15 13.91
C ASP A 90 33.13 -9.65 13.90
N VAL A 91 31.89 -10.03 13.54
CA VAL A 91 31.49 -11.41 13.28
C VAL A 91 32.31 -12.04 12.16
N LEU A 92 32.53 -11.34 11.04
CA LEU A 92 33.39 -11.86 9.95
C LEU A 92 34.85 -12.01 10.41
N GLY A 93 35.30 -11.20 11.37
CA GLY A 93 36.58 -11.36 12.09
C GLY A 93 36.64 -12.68 12.88
N GLU A 94 35.59 -12.99 13.65
CA GLU A 94 35.49 -14.27 14.35
C GLU A 94 35.47 -15.46 13.37
N VAL A 95 34.70 -15.37 12.28
CA VAL A 95 34.68 -16.41 11.23
C VAL A 95 36.08 -16.63 10.67
N LEU A 96 36.79 -15.56 10.31
CA LEU A 96 38.17 -15.64 9.79
C LEU A 96 39.13 -16.32 10.77
N ALA A 97 39.00 -16.03 12.07
CA ALA A 97 39.79 -16.66 13.12
C ALA A 97 39.45 -18.16 13.32
N LYS A 98 38.20 -18.57 13.11
CA LYS A 98 37.74 -19.96 13.27
C LYS A 98 37.97 -20.84 12.05
N VAL A 99 37.77 -20.31 10.84
CA VAL A 99 37.71 -21.11 9.60
C VAL A 99 38.88 -20.87 8.65
N GLY A 100 39.73 -19.88 8.96
CA GLY A 100 40.78 -19.43 8.06
C GLY A 100 40.23 -18.58 6.91
N ARG A 101 41.01 -18.46 5.82
CA ARG A 101 40.62 -17.62 4.67
C ARG A 101 39.47 -18.24 3.88
N PHE A 102 38.47 -17.43 3.57
CA PHE A 102 37.27 -17.82 2.83
C PHE A 102 36.96 -16.86 1.66
N ARG A 103 36.05 -17.26 0.76
CA ARG A 103 35.33 -16.33 -0.12
C ARG A 103 34.03 -15.91 0.55
N LEU A 104 33.74 -14.62 0.61
CA LEU A 104 32.44 -14.14 1.08
C LEU A 104 31.47 -14.14 -0.10
N LEU A 105 30.35 -14.82 0.01
CA LEU A 105 29.31 -14.89 -1.03
C LEU A 105 28.00 -14.33 -0.47
N SER A 106 27.36 -13.39 -1.16
CA SER A 106 26.02 -12.92 -0.77
C SER A 106 25.22 -12.45 -1.97
N HIS A 107 23.91 -12.32 -1.83
CA HIS A 107 23.17 -11.50 -2.78
C HIS A 107 23.45 -10.00 -2.56
N HIS A 108 23.31 -9.23 -3.63
CA HIS A 108 23.17 -7.78 -3.61
C HIS A 108 21.78 -7.41 -3.09
N GLU A 109 21.71 -6.37 -2.27
CA GLU A 109 20.49 -5.75 -1.75
C GLU A 109 20.38 -4.32 -2.30
N THR A 110 19.23 -3.64 -2.18
CA THR A 110 19.16 -2.19 -2.39
C THR A 110 19.08 -1.54 -1.01
N PRO A 111 20.22 -1.11 -0.45
CA PRO A 111 20.36 -0.77 0.97
C PRO A 111 19.79 0.60 1.35
N VAL A 112 19.23 0.72 2.56
CA VAL A 112 19.05 2.00 3.30
C VAL A 112 20.40 2.57 3.78
N ALA A 113 20.44 3.79 4.31
CA ALA A 113 21.67 4.49 4.70
C ALA A 113 22.54 3.69 5.67
N THR A 114 21.94 3.08 6.69
CA THR A 114 22.63 2.21 7.66
C THR A 114 23.26 0.99 6.97
N GLN A 115 22.51 0.33 6.09
CA GLN A 115 22.98 -0.81 5.30
C GLN A 115 24.06 -0.42 4.27
N ARG A 116 24.01 0.80 3.72
CA ARG A 116 25.06 1.35 2.84
C ARG A 116 26.37 1.49 3.61
N ALA A 117 26.33 2.12 4.79
CA ALA A 117 27.49 2.26 5.67
C ALA A 117 28.07 0.89 6.08
N ARG A 118 27.21 -0.05 6.47
CA ARG A 118 27.56 -1.44 6.78
C ARG A 118 28.26 -2.13 5.59
N ASN A 119 27.71 -2.02 4.38
CA ASN A 119 28.32 -2.62 3.18
C ASN A 119 29.70 -2.02 2.88
N THR A 120 29.87 -0.70 3.01
CA THR A 120 31.19 -0.04 2.87
C THR A 120 32.19 -0.60 3.88
N ALA A 121 31.82 -0.68 5.17
CA ALA A 121 32.69 -1.22 6.21
C ALA A 121 33.09 -2.69 5.97
N VAL A 122 32.17 -3.51 5.45
CA VAL A 122 32.48 -4.91 5.06
C VAL A 122 33.40 -4.96 3.84
N ARG A 123 33.23 -4.10 2.81
CA ARG A 123 34.18 -4.03 1.67
C ARG A 123 35.59 -3.65 2.12
N GLU A 124 35.72 -2.67 3.00
CA GLU A 124 37.00 -2.24 3.58
C GLU A 124 37.63 -3.33 4.47
N TRP A 125 36.82 -4.04 5.25
CA TRP A 125 37.28 -5.19 6.05
C TRP A 125 37.75 -6.34 5.15
N CYS A 126 37.02 -6.66 4.08
CA CYS A 126 37.42 -7.67 3.10
C CYS A 126 38.74 -7.31 2.42
N GLY A 127 38.92 -6.04 2.03
CA GLY A 127 40.17 -5.55 1.45
C GLY A 127 41.36 -5.72 2.39
N ARG A 128 41.23 -5.31 3.66
CA ARG A 128 42.28 -5.45 4.68
C ARG A 128 42.66 -6.90 4.98
N ASN A 129 41.70 -7.82 4.93
CA ASN A 129 41.92 -9.24 5.24
C ASN A 129 42.18 -10.11 3.98
N ASN A 130 42.28 -9.49 2.79
CA ASN A 130 42.42 -10.19 1.51
C ASN A 130 41.34 -11.30 1.31
N ILE A 131 40.11 -10.97 1.67
CA ILE A 131 38.91 -11.79 1.48
C ILE A 131 38.20 -11.33 0.22
N ARG A 132 37.93 -12.25 -0.70
CA ARG A 132 37.19 -11.93 -1.93
C ARG A 132 35.69 -12.00 -1.67
N TRP A 133 35.03 -10.85 -1.69
CA TRP A 133 33.56 -10.76 -1.64
C TRP A 133 32.99 -10.82 -3.06
N HIS A 134 32.06 -11.77 -3.28
CA HIS A 134 31.26 -11.91 -4.48
C HIS A 134 29.79 -11.59 -4.17
N GLU A 135 29.28 -10.54 -4.81
CA GLU A 135 27.87 -10.14 -4.74
C GLU A 135 27.11 -10.63 -5.97
N PHE A 136 25.95 -11.26 -5.77
CA PHE A 136 25.12 -11.84 -6.83
C PHE A 136 23.78 -11.10 -6.96
N GLN A 137 23.37 -10.79 -8.19
CA GLN A 137 22.09 -10.12 -8.45
C GLN A 137 20.90 -11.01 -8.03
N GLN A 138 20.09 -10.54 -7.08
CA GLN A 138 18.88 -11.24 -6.60
C GLN A 138 17.58 -10.80 -7.29
N THR A 139 17.47 -9.52 -7.62
CA THR A 139 16.21 -8.90 -8.04
C THR A 139 16.34 -8.29 -9.44
N GLY A 140 15.23 -7.78 -9.99
CA GLY A 140 15.27 -7.04 -11.26
C GLY A 140 15.93 -5.66 -11.17
N VAL A 141 16.52 -5.28 -10.02
CA VAL A 141 17.37 -4.10 -9.90
C VAL A 141 18.70 -4.37 -10.58
N ILE A 142 19.18 -3.38 -11.34
CA ILE A 142 20.49 -3.36 -11.99
C ILE A 142 21.36 -2.37 -11.20
N PRO A 143 22.36 -2.83 -10.44
CA PRO A 143 23.35 -1.95 -9.82
C PRO A 143 24.17 -1.21 -10.88
N ASP A 144 24.71 -0.04 -10.54
CA ASP A 144 25.61 0.76 -11.39
C ASP A 144 25.12 0.97 -12.83
N LEU A 145 23.82 1.22 -12.98
CA LEU A 145 23.14 1.34 -14.28
C LEU A 145 23.65 2.56 -15.08
N SER A 146 24.59 2.33 -15.99
CA SER A 146 25.21 3.36 -16.83
C SER A 146 24.23 4.14 -17.71
N SER A 147 23.17 3.49 -18.20
CA SER A 147 22.12 4.11 -19.01
C SER A 147 20.74 3.62 -18.62
N ARG A 148 19.82 4.57 -18.42
CA ARG A 148 18.42 4.28 -18.16
C ARG A 148 17.75 3.48 -19.29
N ASP A 149 18.26 3.56 -20.51
CA ASP A 149 17.65 2.95 -21.69
C ASP A 149 17.96 1.45 -21.78
N ASP A 150 19.15 1.01 -21.35
CA ASP A 150 19.55 -0.42 -21.29
C ASP A 150 18.76 -1.21 -20.23
N ARG A 151 18.17 -0.51 -19.25
CA ARG A 151 17.54 -1.10 -18.08
C ARG A 151 16.47 -2.15 -18.39
N LYS A 152 15.63 -1.95 -19.42
CA LYS A 152 14.60 -2.95 -19.80
C LYS A 152 15.28 -4.25 -20.25
N LYS A 153 16.23 -4.13 -21.17
CA LYS A 153 16.98 -5.26 -21.73
C LYS A 153 17.73 -6.05 -20.64
N LEU A 154 18.37 -5.35 -19.71
CA LEU A 154 19.08 -5.98 -18.58
C LEU A 154 18.12 -6.64 -17.58
N PHE A 155 17.01 -5.97 -17.23
CA PHE A 155 15.94 -6.53 -16.41
C PHE A 155 15.37 -7.81 -17.05
N ASP A 156 14.99 -7.76 -18.32
CA ASP A 156 14.33 -8.88 -19.00
C ASP A 156 15.31 -10.06 -19.14
N LYS A 157 16.58 -9.79 -19.51
CA LYS A 157 17.64 -10.82 -19.56
C LYS A 157 17.79 -11.56 -18.23
N HIS A 158 17.77 -10.85 -17.10
CA HIS A 158 17.94 -11.46 -15.78
C HIS A 158 16.65 -12.13 -15.26
N MET A 159 15.48 -11.52 -15.49
CA MET A 159 14.19 -11.98 -14.94
C MET A 159 13.52 -13.08 -15.75
N ASN A 160 13.80 -13.18 -17.06
CA ASN A 160 13.34 -14.27 -17.92
C ASN A 160 14.28 -15.48 -17.90
N ALA A 161 15.48 -15.36 -17.30
CA ALA A 161 16.37 -16.50 -17.09
C ALA A 161 15.70 -17.57 -16.20
N PRO A 162 15.86 -18.87 -16.51
CA PRO A 162 15.33 -19.93 -15.65
C PRO A 162 15.83 -19.80 -14.20
N PRO A 163 14.96 -19.93 -13.19
CA PRO A 163 15.39 -19.98 -11.79
C PRO A 163 16.37 -21.14 -11.58
N VAL A 164 17.48 -20.90 -10.87
CA VAL A 164 18.47 -21.96 -10.64
C VAL A 164 17.94 -22.98 -9.62
N PRO A 165 18.22 -24.29 -9.78
CA PRO A 165 17.84 -25.29 -8.79
C PRO A 165 18.63 -25.09 -7.48
N PRO A 166 18.16 -25.66 -6.36
CA PRO A 166 18.98 -25.93 -5.19
C PRO A 166 20.35 -26.52 -5.57
N PRO A 167 21.43 -26.25 -4.82
CA PRO A 167 22.74 -26.82 -5.09
C PRO A 167 22.68 -28.35 -5.13
N ALA A 168 23.45 -28.98 -6.03
CA ALA A 168 23.47 -30.44 -6.15
C ALA A 168 24.10 -31.12 -4.92
N ARG A 169 25.01 -30.42 -4.24
CA ARG A 169 25.71 -30.82 -3.02
C ARG A 169 26.14 -29.57 -2.26
N LEU A 170 26.31 -29.71 -0.96
CA LEU A 170 27.07 -28.79 -0.10
C LEU A 170 27.84 -29.65 0.91
N SER A 171 28.91 -29.12 1.47
CA SER A 171 29.67 -29.77 2.55
C SER A 171 29.87 -28.73 3.65
N ALA A 172 29.53 -29.03 4.89
CA ALA A 172 29.65 -28.07 5.99
C ALA A 172 31.12 -27.70 6.28
N VAL A 173 31.33 -26.50 6.82
CA VAL A 173 32.56 -26.17 7.56
C VAL A 173 32.45 -26.82 8.94
N GLU A 174 33.48 -27.58 9.31
CA GLU A 174 33.65 -28.10 10.66
C GLU A 174 34.34 -27.03 11.51
N ILE A 175 33.68 -26.59 12.60
CA ILE A 175 34.27 -25.70 13.60
C ILE A 175 34.30 -26.46 14.93
N ASP A 176 35.49 -26.66 15.48
CA ASP A 176 35.69 -27.22 16.82
C ASP A 176 35.47 -26.14 17.89
N ASP A 177 34.22 -25.71 18.01
CA ASP A 177 33.73 -24.80 19.06
C ASP A 177 32.22 -25.06 19.28
N PRO A 178 31.80 -25.50 20.48
CA PRO A 178 30.39 -25.72 20.81
C PRO A 178 29.49 -24.49 20.61
N GLN A 179 30.02 -23.27 20.77
CA GLN A 179 29.26 -22.03 20.58
C GLN A 179 29.03 -21.70 19.10
N TRP A 180 29.81 -22.31 18.20
CA TRP A 180 29.68 -22.14 16.74
C TRP A 180 28.81 -23.20 16.07
N GLN A 181 28.25 -24.17 16.81
CA GLN A 181 27.37 -25.17 16.22
C GLN A 181 26.04 -24.55 15.76
N PRO A 182 25.54 -24.92 14.57
CA PRO A 182 24.25 -24.42 14.09
C PRO A 182 23.13 -25.20 14.77
N THR A 183 22.69 -24.76 15.95
CA THR A 183 21.72 -25.47 16.80
C THR A 183 20.28 -25.47 16.27
N GLY A 184 19.97 -24.62 15.28
CA GLY A 184 18.59 -24.36 14.84
C GLY A 184 17.76 -23.54 15.85
N VAL A 185 18.39 -23.02 16.90
CA VAL A 185 17.81 -22.07 17.86
C VAL A 185 18.16 -20.65 17.43
N PHE A 186 17.17 -19.76 17.46
CA PHE A 186 17.27 -18.37 17.02
C PHE A 186 16.95 -17.43 18.19
N PRO A 187 17.68 -16.31 18.37
CA PRO A 187 17.40 -15.33 19.42
C PRO A 187 15.94 -14.87 19.44
N SER A 188 15.35 -14.87 20.62
CA SER A 188 14.02 -14.33 20.89
C SER A 188 13.99 -12.79 20.83
N LEU A 189 12.81 -12.19 21.01
CA LEU A 189 12.67 -10.73 21.15
C LEU A 189 13.49 -10.22 22.34
N SER A 190 13.38 -10.89 23.50
CA SER A 190 14.09 -10.54 24.73
C SER A 190 15.60 -10.73 24.63
N ASP A 191 16.09 -11.74 23.91
CA ASP A 191 17.54 -11.95 23.70
C ASP A 191 18.19 -10.80 22.90
N LEU A 192 17.39 -10.05 22.15
CA LEU A 192 17.79 -8.90 21.34
C LEU A 192 17.27 -7.56 21.90
N GLY A 193 16.79 -7.54 23.15
CA GLY A 193 16.32 -6.32 23.83
C GLY A 193 15.06 -5.68 23.22
N LEU A 194 14.33 -6.39 22.37
CA LEU A 194 13.13 -5.90 21.70
C LEU A 194 11.86 -6.10 22.56
N PRO A 195 10.88 -5.16 22.48
CA PRO A 195 9.61 -5.31 23.16
C PRO A 195 8.76 -6.43 22.52
N GLU A 196 7.75 -6.88 23.25
CA GLU A 196 6.81 -7.88 22.76
C GLU A 196 6.04 -7.41 21.51
N CYS A 197 5.77 -8.36 20.62
CA CYS A 197 5.11 -8.07 19.35
C CYS A 197 3.58 -8.03 19.52
N THR A 198 3.03 -6.81 19.50
CA THR A 198 1.61 -6.48 19.71
C THR A 198 0.63 -7.05 18.68
N PHE A 199 1.08 -7.40 17.47
CA PHE A 199 0.21 -7.96 16.42
C PHE A 199 -0.45 -9.26 16.88
N THR A 200 -1.75 -9.40 16.64
CA THR A 200 -2.52 -10.61 16.91
C THR A 200 -2.57 -11.54 15.69
N GLU A 201 -2.66 -10.99 14.47
CA GLU A 201 -2.73 -11.74 13.21
C GLU A 201 -1.34 -11.82 12.52
N LYS A 202 -0.39 -12.57 13.11
CA LYS A 202 1.00 -12.66 12.62
C LYS A 202 1.13 -13.58 11.38
N LYS A 203 1.70 -13.06 10.27
CA LYS A 203 2.11 -13.91 9.14
C LYS A 203 3.42 -14.64 9.48
N VAL A 204 3.48 -15.94 9.18
CA VAL A 204 4.66 -16.79 9.42
C VAL A 204 5.58 -16.77 8.19
N GLY A 205 6.90 -16.70 8.40
CA GLY A 205 7.92 -16.73 7.34
C GLY A 205 8.34 -18.14 6.91
N GLY A 206 9.09 -18.24 5.80
CA GLY A 206 9.60 -19.50 5.23
C GLY A 206 9.36 -19.66 3.72
N GLU A 207 10.30 -20.31 3.03
CA GLU A 207 10.19 -20.70 1.61
C GLU A 207 9.03 -21.69 1.40
N THR A 208 8.87 -22.65 2.32
CA THR A 208 7.79 -23.66 2.24
C THR A 208 6.41 -22.99 2.20
N LEU A 209 6.15 -22.03 3.10
CA LEU A 209 4.89 -21.29 3.14
C LEU A 209 4.76 -20.29 1.97
N ALA A 210 5.86 -19.71 1.49
CA ALA A 210 5.86 -18.83 0.32
C ALA A 210 5.46 -19.56 -0.97
N LEU A 211 5.93 -20.80 -1.14
CA LEU A 211 5.56 -21.67 -2.27
C LEU A 211 4.09 -22.10 -2.22
N ALA A 212 3.60 -22.50 -1.04
CA ALA A 212 2.20 -22.86 -0.83
C ALA A 212 1.25 -21.66 -1.07
N GLU A 213 1.63 -20.46 -0.63
CA GLU A 213 0.89 -19.22 -0.89
C GLU A 213 0.81 -18.90 -2.39
N LEU A 214 1.93 -19.04 -3.11
CA LEU A 214 1.98 -18.84 -4.56
C LEU A 214 1.11 -19.86 -5.30
N GLU A 215 1.11 -21.12 -4.89
CA GLU A 215 0.30 -22.17 -5.49
C GLU A 215 -1.20 -21.92 -5.25
N SER A 216 -1.58 -21.64 -4.01
CA SER A 216 -2.94 -21.23 -3.63
C SER A 216 -3.43 -20.05 -4.46
N PHE A 217 -2.58 -19.03 -4.68
CA PHE A 217 -2.91 -17.91 -5.54
C PHE A 217 -3.05 -18.30 -7.03
N LEU A 218 -2.08 -19.03 -7.60
CA LEU A 218 -2.06 -19.35 -9.04
C LEU A 218 -3.15 -20.34 -9.47
N PHE A 219 -3.65 -21.18 -8.55
CA PHE A 219 -4.58 -22.26 -8.89
C PHE A 219 -5.96 -22.15 -8.23
N ARG A 220 -6.14 -21.36 -7.16
CA ARG A 220 -7.43 -21.21 -6.45
C ARG A 220 -7.87 -19.75 -6.30
N ARG A 221 -7.12 -18.95 -5.53
CA ARG A 221 -7.56 -17.63 -5.06
C ARG A 221 -7.46 -16.51 -6.12
N GLY A 222 -6.47 -16.57 -7.01
CA GLY A 222 -6.12 -15.46 -7.90
C GLY A 222 -7.06 -15.20 -9.07
N VAL A 223 -8.14 -15.97 -9.26
CA VAL A 223 -9.06 -15.85 -10.41
C VAL A 223 -9.64 -14.44 -10.56
N ASN A 224 -9.94 -13.76 -9.46
CA ASN A 224 -10.55 -12.43 -9.41
C ASN A 224 -9.54 -11.31 -9.07
N TYR A 225 -8.23 -11.60 -9.06
CA TYR A 225 -7.18 -10.68 -8.58
C TYR A 225 -7.34 -9.21 -9.06
N ALA A 226 -7.64 -9.01 -10.35
CA ALA A 226 -7.79 -7.67 -10.92
C ALA A 226 -9.00 -6.87 -10.38
N LYS A 227 -10.02 -7.55 -9.85
CA LYS A 227 -11.20 -6.95 -9.20
C LYS A 227 -10.95 -6.74 -7.71
N ASP A 228 -10.41 -7.77 -7.04
CA ASP A 228 -10.41 -7.85 -5.58
C ASP A 228 -9.28 -7.04 -4.92
N LEU A 229 -8.19 -6.76 -5.65
CA LEU A 229 -7.02 -6.00 -5.19
C LEU A 229 -7.34 -4.62 -4.58
N SER A 230 -8.42 -3.96 -5.00
CA SER A 230 -8.77 -2.60 -4.59
C SER A 230 -9.56 -2.52 -3.29
N SER A 231 -10.28 -3.57 -2.91
CA SER A 231 -11.09 -3.61 -1.68
C SER A 231 -10.27 -4.08 -0.49
N PRO A 232 -10.42 -3.49 0.72
CA PRO A 232 -9.83 -4.07 1.92
C PRO A 232 -10.57 -5.32 2.41
N VAL A 233 -11.86 -5.47 2.06
CA VAL A 233 -12.66 -6.67 2.36
C VAL A 233 -12.16 -7.86 1.54
N THR A 234 -12.18 -7.78 0.20
CA THR A 234 -11.79 -8.90 -0.67
C THR A 234 -10.29 -8.98 -0.94
N GLY A 235 -9.54 -7.91 -0.65
CA GLY A 235 -8.11 -7.84 -0.88
C GLY A 235 -7.31 -8.84 -0.04
N TRP A 236 -7.79 -9.22 1.15
CA TRP A 236 -7.15 -10.23 1.99
C TRP A 236 -7.02 -11.57 1.26
N ASP A 237 -8.13 -12.10 0.74
CA ASP A 237 -8.16 -13.41 0.07
C ASP A 237 -7.82 -13.35 -1.42
N GLY A 238 -8.20 -12.27 -2.12
CA GLY A 238 -8.02 -12.12 -3.55
C GLY A 238 -6.62 -11.69 -4.00
N CYS A 239 -5.80 -11.12 -3.11
CA CYS A 239 -4.41 -10.75 -3.42
C CYS A 239 -3.45 -11.94 -3.34
N SER A 240 -2.25 -11.84 -3.94
CA SER A 240 -1.27 -12.92 -3.88
C SER A 240 -0.76 -13.24 -2.46
N ARG A 241 -0.79 -12.28 -1.53
CA ARG A 241 -0.23 -12.38 -0.16
C ARG A 241 1.28 -12.68 -0.11
N LEU A 242 1.97 -12.53 -1.24
CA LEU A 242 3.40 -12.83 -1.39
C LEU A 242 4.35 -11.72 -0.96
N SER A 243 3.85 -10.52 -0.60
CA SER A 243 4.71 -9.36 -0.41
C SER A 243 5.75 -9.54 0.72
N PRO A 244 5.44 -10.07 1.94
CA PRO A 244 6.47 -10.31 2.95
C PRO A 244 7.51 -11.35 2.51
N TYR A 245 7.09 -12.46 1.89
CA TYR A 245 8.00 -13.48 1.37
C TYR A 245 8.93 -12.96 0.26
N LEU A 246 8.47 -11.98 -0.53
CA LEU A 246 9.26 -11.30 -1.55
C LEU A 246 10.18 -10.20 -0.98
N THR A 247 9.86 -9.62 0.18
CA THR A 247 10.71 -8.64 0.88
C THR A 247 11.87 -9.34 1.58
N TRP A 248 11.60 -10.44 2.30
CA TRP A 248 12.60 -11.23 3.02
C TRP A 248 13.25 -12.34 2.17
N GLY A 249 12.92 -12.42 0.88
CA GLY A 249 13.55 -13.31 -0.09
C GLY A 249 13.30 -14.80 0.11
N CYS A 250 12.26 -15.18 0.87
CA CYS A 250 11.77 -16.56 1.03
C CYS A 250 11.32 -17.18 -0.30
N ILE A 251 11.00 -16.37 -1.30
CA ILE A 251 10.77 -16.82 -2.68
C ILE A 251 11.37 -15.82 -3.65
N SER A 252 12.03 -16.30 -4.71
CA SER A 252 12.64 -15.40 -5.70
C SER A 252 11.60 -14.84 -6.67
N LEU A 253 11.85 -13.62 -7.15
CA LEU A 253 10.99 -12.97 -8.14
C LEU A 253 10.95 -13.76 -9.46
N ARG A 254 12.08 -14.37 -9.86
CA ARG A 254 12.16 -15.26 -11.04
C ARG A 254 11.30 -16.51 -10.88
N THR A 255 11.26 -17.11 -9.68
CA THR A 255 10.40 -18.27 -9.39
C THR A 255 8.92 -17.91 -9.52
N VAL A 256 8.50 -16.77 -8.97
CA VAL A 256 7.13 -16.26 -9.11
C VAL A 256 6.79 -15.98 -10.57
N LEU A 257 7.65 -15.26 -11.31
CA LEU A 257 7.46 -14.95 -12.73
C LEU A 257 7.37 -16.21 -13.60
N SER A 258 8.30 -17.16 -13.42
CA SER A 258 8.35 -18.42 -14.17
C SER A 258 7.10 -19.28 -13.93
N ARG A 259 6.70 -19.48 -12.66
CA ARG A 259 5.46 -20.22 -12.33
C ARG A 259 4.21 -19.50 -12.85
N THR A 260 4.15 -18.18 -12.77
CA THR A 260 3.04 -17.37 -13.32
C THR A 260 2.94 -17.49 -14.83
N LYS A 261 4.06 -17.39 -15.57
CA LYS A 261 4.09 -17.59 -17.04
C LYS A 261 3.62 -19.00 -17.42
N LYS A 262 4.18 -20.05 -16.80
CA LYS A 262 3.74 -21.44 -17.02
C LYS A 262 2.24 -21.63 -16.80
N ARG A 263 1.67 -20.98 -15.77
CA ARG A 263 0.23 -21.02 -15.49
C ARG A 263 -0.60 -20.28 -16.55
N ILE A 264 -0.18 -19.09 -16.99
CA ILE A 264 -0.81 -18.35 -18.09
C ILE A 264 -0.81 -19.19 -19.37
N ASP A 265 0.34 -19.78 -19.71
CA ASP A 265 0.52 -20.57 -20.92
C ASP A 265 -0.36 -21.84 -20.87
N ALA A 266 -0.48 -22.50 -19.72
CA ALA A 266 -1.41 -23.63 -19.52
C ALA A 266 -2.90 -23.24 -19.64
N VAL A 267 -3.30 -22.07 -19.12
CA VAL A 267 -4.67 -21.56 -19.26
C VAL A 267 -4.98 -21.21 -20.73
N LYS A 268 -4.04 -20.55 -21.43
CA LYS A 268 -4.16 -20.27 -22.88
C LYS A 268 -4.29 -21.57 -23.69
N ALA A 269 -3.41 -22.54 -23.43
CA ALA A 269 -3.39 -23.82 -24.16
C ALA A 269 -4.67 -24.63 -23.96
N ARG A 270 -5.20 -24.70 -22.73
CA ARG A 270 -6.45 -25.41 -22.47
C ARG A 270 -7.64 -24.77 -23.17
N ARG A 271 -7.80 -23.43 -23.06
CA ARG A 271 -8.87 -22.71 -23.77
C ARG A 271 -8.79 -22.91 -25.29
N ALA A 272 -7.59 -22.90 -25.88
CA ALA A 272 -7.39 -23.17 -27.30
C ALA A 272 -7.73 -24.62 -27.69
N ALA A 273 -7.60 -25.59 -26.78
CA ALA A 273 -8.02 -26.97 -27.00
C ALA A 273 -9.55 -27.14 -26.88
N ASP A 274 -10.18 -26.49 -25.91
CA ASP A 274 -11.63 -26.53 -25.72
C ASP A 274 -12.36 -25.86 -26.89
N SER A 275 -11.91 -24.68 -27.35
CA SER A 275 -12.45 -24.03 -28.57
C SER A 275 -12.25 -24.82 -29.87
N LYS A 276 -11.32 -25.80 -29.90
CA LYS A 276 -11.18 -26.75 -31.02
C LYS A 276 -12.10 -27.97 -30.88
N LYS A 277 -12.56 -28.30 -29.67
CA LYS A 277 -13.50 -29.40 -29.41
C LYS A 277 -14.97 -29.04 -29.68
N ASP A 278 -15.32 -27.76 -29.72
CA ASP A 278 -16.66 -27.32 -30.14
C ASP A 278 -17.00 -27.66 -31.61
N GLY A 279 -16.01 -28.12 -32.40
CA GLY A 279 -16.25 -28.74 -33.71
C GLY A 279 -16.49 -30.25 -33.71
N LYS A 280 -16.23 -30.98 -32.60
CA LYS A 280 -16.49 -32.43 -32.43
C LYS A 280 -16.26 -32.87 -30.97
N LYS A 281 -17.33 -33.33 -30.30
CA LYS A 281 -17.25 -33.91 -28.93
C LYS A 281 -16.32 -35.12 -28.89
N VAL A 282 -15.25 -35.04 -28.08
CA VAL A 282 -14.45 -36.19 -27.65
C VAL A 282 -14.12 -36.04 -26.16
N ALA A 283 -14.33 -37.11 -25.39
CA ALA A 283 -14.07 -37.18 -23.95
C ALA A 283 -12.63 -36.76 -23.56
N PRO A 284 -12.39 -36.32 -22.31
CA PRO A 284 -11.07 -35.88 -21.89
C PRO A 284 -10.18 -37.06 -21.45
N PRO A 285 -8.94 -37.19 -21.99
CA PRO A 285 -7.87 -37.88 -21.29
C PRO A 285 -7.20 -36.94 -20.28
N PHE A 286 -6.52 -37.54 -19.28
CA PHE A 286 -5.83 -36.91 -18.15
C PHE A 286 -6.71 -36.30 -17.05
N ALA A 287 -6.93 -37.11 -16.01
CA ALA A 287 -6.99 -36.60 -14.64
C ALA A 287 -5.64 -35.97 -14.28
N ALA A 288 -5.67 -34.81 -13.63
CA ALA A 288 -4.46 -34.24 -13.03
C ALA A 288 -4.08 -35.07 -11.79
N ALA A 289 -2.86 -35.60 -11.77
CA ALA A 289 -2.29 -36.13 -10.54
C ALA A 289 -2.00 -34.95 -9.60
N ALA A 290 -2.92 -34.71 -8.66
CA ALA A 290 -2.59 -33.95 -7.47
C ALA A 290 -1.47 -34.71 -6.73
N PRO A 291 -0.43 -34.03 -6.22
CA PRO A 291 0.59 -34.70 -5.41
C PRO A 291 -0.07 -35.27 -4.16
N ALA A 292 0.24 -36.53 -3.84
CA ALA A 292 -0.33 -37.21 -2.70
C ALA A 292 0.07 -36.50 -1.40
N SER A 293 -0.92 -36.23 -0.54
CA SER A 293 -0.69 -35.80 0.83
C SER A 293 -0.15 -36.98 1.64
N SER A 294 1.16 -37.02 1.89
CA SER A 294 1.74 -37.90 2.91
C SER A 294 1.41 -37.34 4.29
N ALA A 295 0.78 -38.15 5.14
CA ALA A 295 0.27 -37.74 6.43
C ALA A 295 1.36 -37.27 7.41
N ALA A 296 1.00 -36.27 8.22
CA ALA A 296 1.60 -36.01 9.53
C ALA A 296 0.49 -36.17 10.57
N SER A 297 0.82 -36.84 11.68
CA SER A 297 -0.15 -37.23 12.72
C SER A 297 -0.60 -36.06 13.61
N GLU A 298 -1.79 -36.25 14.15
CA GLU A 298 -2.53 -35.49 15.16
C GLU A 298 -1.74 -34.58 16.13
N GLY A 299 -2.26 -33.36 16.29
CA GLY A 299 -1.87 -32.36 17.30
C GLY A 299 -2.74 -31.11 17.14
N GLY A 300 -3.82 -31.01 17.93
CA GLY A 300 -4.92 -30.06 17.66
C GLY A 300 -4.67 -28.60 18.03
N GLY A 301 -5.34 -27.67 17.32
CA GLY A 301 -5.33 -26.24 17.65
C GLY A 301 -5.90 -25.31 16.56
N GLY A 302 -7.23 -25.16 16.52
CA GLY A 302 -7.96 -24.03 15.91
C GLY A 302 -7.43 -23.39 14.62
N GLY A 303 -7.61 -24.04 13.46
CA GLY A 303 -7.34 -23.46 12.14
C GLY A 303 -8.63 -23.11 11.37
N SER A 304 -8.76 -21.87 10.92
CA SER A 304 -9.89 -21.41 10.06
C SER A 304 -9.96 -22.22 8.76
N SER A 305 -11.16 -22.65 8.38
CA SER A 305 -11.38 -23.53 7.23
C SER A 305 -11.14 -22.82 5.90
N CYS A 306 -10.12 -23.27 5.15
CA CYS A 306 -9.83 -22.82 3.79
C CYS A 306 -10.82 -23.34 2.73
N SER A 307 -12.13 -23.18 2.96
CA SER A 307 -13.21 -23.51 2.03
C SER A 307 -13.45 -22.34 1.06
N GLY A 308 -12.48 -22.09 0.17
CA GLY A 308 -12.73 -21.30 -1.04
C GLY A 308 -13.70 -22.07 -1.95
N PRO A 309 -14.57 -21.39 -2.73
CA PRO A 309 -15.43 -22.07 -3.70
C PRO A 309 -14.59 -22.85 -4.72
N ASP A 310 -15.12 -23.97 -5.22
CA ASP A 310 -14.52 -24.71 -6.35
C ASP A 310 -14.61 -23.87 -7.62
N VAL A 311 -13.61 -23.01 -7.82
CA VAL A 311 -13.42 -22.23 -9.04
C VAL A 311 -12.82 -23.14 -10.10
N ASP A 312 -13.38 -23.15 -11.30
CA ASP A 312 -12.80 -23.81 -12.47
C ASP A 312 -11.31 -23.43 -12.64
N PRO A 313 -10.38 -24.41 -12.59
CA PRO A 313 -8.96 -24.17 -12.84
C PRO A 313 -8.64 -23.56 -14.22
N PHE A 314 -9.61 -23.47 -15.14
CA PHE A 314 -9.46 -22.87 -16.46
C PHE A 314 -10.44 -21.72 -16.76
N ASP A 315 -11.09 -21.19 -15.72
CA ASP A 315 -11.96 -20.00 -15.79
C ASP A 315 -11.35 -18.87 -16.65
N SER A 316 -12.17 -18.31 -17.54
CA SER A 316 -11.77 -17.27 -18.50
C SER A 316 -11.05 -16.06 -17.90
N ARG A 317 -11.31 -15.73 -16.62
CA ARG A 317 -10.71 -14.62 -15.86
C ARG A 317 -9.25 -14.86 -15.50
N TRP A 318 -8.77 -16.10 -15.42
CA TRP A 318 -7.39 -16.40 -15.04
C TRP A 318 -6.36 -15.70 -15.92
N GLY A 319 -6.60 -15.63 -17.23
CA GLY A 319 -5.66 -15.02 -18.19
C GLY A 319 -5.41 -13.53 -17.91
N SER A 320 -6.47 -12.74 -17.64
CA SER A 320 -6.35 -11.31 -17.35
C SER A 320 -5.86 -11.06 -15.93
N SER A 321 -6.34 -11.82 -14.94
CA SER A 321 -5.90 -11.72 -13.54
C SER A 321 -4.42 -12.04 -13.35
N LEU A 322 -3.91 -13.11 -13.96
CA LEU A 322 -2.48 -13.47 -13.88
C LEU A 322 -1.59 -12.51 -14.69
N SER A 323 -2.09 -11.95 -15.80
CA SER A 323 -1.38 -10.90 -16.54
C SER A 323 -1.26 -9.61 -15.72
N ALA A 324 -2.33 -9.21 -15.02
CA ALA A 324 -2.31 -8.08 -14.10
C ALA A 324 -1.36 -8.32 -12.91
N PHE A 325 -1.33 -9.54 -12.37
CA PHE A 325 -0.36 -9.93 -11.33
C PHE A 325 1.09 -9.83 -11.84
N ARG A 326 1.39 -10.41 -13.02
CA ARG A 326 2.71 -10.31 -13.64
C ARG A 326 3.15 -8.86 -13.82
N GLN A 327 2.25 -7.96 -14.23
CA GLN A 327 2.55 -6.54 -14.35
C GLN A 327 2.99 -5.91 -13.00
N ARG A 328 2.37 -6.28 -11.87
CA ARG A 328 2.75 -5.78 -10.53
C ARG A 328 4.13 -6.27 -10.09
N LEU A 329 4.56 -7.45 -10.54
CA LEU A 329 5.92 -7.95 -10.29
C LEU A 329 6.99 -7.12 -11.01
N HIS A 330 6.72 -6.63 -12.23
CA HIS A 330 7.59 -5.65 -12.89
C HIS A 330 7.60 -4.29 -12.16
N TRP A 331 6.45 -3.83 -11.66
CA TRP A 331 6.37 -2.61 -10.85
C TRP A 331 7.23 -2.68 -9.58
N ARG A 332 7.29 -3.84 -8.89
CA ARG A 332 8.15 -4.07 -7.71
C ARG A 332 9.58 -3.62 -7.97
N SER A 333 10.25 -4.25 -8.93
CA SER A 333 11.64 -3.90 -9.30
C SER A 333 11.75 -2.50 -9.89
N HIS A 334 10.67 -1.95 -10.46
CA HIS A 334 10.71 -0.58 -10.97
C HIS A 334 10.86 0.48 -9.88
N PHE A 335 10.20 0.30 -8.74
CA PHE A 335 10.35 1.23 -7.61
C PHE A 335 11.67 1.02 -6.88
N ILE A 336 12.09 -0.22 -6.63
CA ILE A 336 13.36 -0.48 -5.94
C ILE A 336 14.55 0.12 -6.72
N GLN A 337 14.56 -0.01 -8.05
CA GLN A 337 15.58 0.65 -8.88
C GLN A 337 15.61 2.18 -8.69
N LYS A 338 14.50 2.85 -8.37
CA LYS A 338 14.56 4.31 -8.13
C LYS A 338 15.40 4.67 -6.91
N MET A 339 15.40 3.82 -5.88
CA MET A 339 16.24 4.00 -4.70
C MET A 339 17.69 3.61 -4.97
N GLU A 340 17.93 2.61 -5.82
CA GLU A 340 19.26 2.31 -6.36
C GLU A 340 19.83 3.52 -7.13
N ASP A 341 19.01 4.09 -8.02
CA ASP A 341 19.38 5.25 -8.86
C ASP A 341 19.48 6.56 -8.04
N GLU A 342 18.73 6.69 -6.93
CA GLU A 342 18.60 7.90 -6.11
C GLU A 342 18.39 7.54 -4.62
N PRO A 343 19.46 7.23 -3.87
CA PRO A 343 19.35 6.81 -2.47
C PRO A 343 18.76 7.87 -1.53
N GLU A 344 18.90 9.15 -1.88
CA GLU A 344 18.43 10.31 -1.11
C GLU A 344 16.91 10.36 -0.88
N ILE A 345 16.11 9.64 -1.67
CA ILE A 345 14.64 9.57 -1.49
C ILE A 345 14.22 8.92 -0.16
N GLU A 346 15.16 8.29 0.54
CA GLU A 346 15.02 7.79 1.90
C GLU A 346 14.76 8.93 2.92
N HIS A 347 15.43 10.07 2.74
CA HIS A 347 15.40 11.18 3.70
C HIS A 347 14.74 12.45 3.15
N SER A 348 14.82 12.68 1.83
CA SER A 348 14.51 13.96 1.20
C SER A 348 13.48 13.86 0.07
N ASN A 349 12.84 14.97 -0.32
CA ASN A 349 11.93 14.95 -1.46
C ASN A 349 12.68 14.67 -2.78
N MET A 350 12.09 13.84 -3.63
CA MET A 350 12.57 13.51 -4.98
C MET A 350 12.61 14.76 -5.89
N CYS A 351 11.76 15.75 -5.62
CA CYS A 351 11.85 17.10 -6.14
C CYS A 351 12.12 18.05 -4.96
N ARG A 352 13.34 18.57 -4.89
CA ARG A 352 13.89 19.43 -3.83
C ARG A 352 13.18 20.78 -3.74
N ALA A 353 12.55 21.23 -4.82
CA ALA A 353 11.65 22.39 -4.77
C ALA A 353 10.46 22.25 -3.79
N TYR A 354 10.17 21.04 -3.26
CA TYR A 354 9.18 20.82 -2.19
C TYR A 354 9.78 20.75 -0.77
N ASP A 355 11.10 20.81 -0.62
CA ASP A 355 11.76 20.86 0.69
C ASP A 355 11.35 22.17 1.42
N GLY A 356 11.03 22.06 2.71
CA GLY A 356 10.59 23.18 3.57
C GLY A 356 9.11 23.58 3.45
N VAL A 357 8.31 22.88 2.63
CA VAL A 357 6.88 23.20 2.41
C VAL A 357 5.96 22.68 3.53
N ARG A 358 6.39 21.65 4.27
CA ARG A 358 5.63 20.99 5.35
C ARG A 358 6.45 20.77 6.63
N GLU A 359 7.74 21.07 6.61
CA GLU A 359 8.69 20.71 7.65
C GLU A 359 8.73 21.70 8.83
N GLY A 360 8.25 22.94 8.63
CA GLY A 360 8.30 24.00 9.65
C GLY A 360 7.21 23.93 10.74
N GLU A 361 6.06 23.32 10.43
CA GLU A 361 4.91 23.23 11.34
C GLU A 361 4.32 21.80 11.26
N PHE A 362 4.74 20.92 12.16
CA PHE A 362 4.27 19.54 12.23
C PHE A 362 3.26 19.37 13.36
N ASP A 363 2.00 19.06 13.03
CA ASP A 363 0.94 18.83 14.00
C ASP A 363 1.05 17.45 14.64
N GLU A 364 1.58 17.41 15.86
CA GLU A 364 1.70 16.20 16.68
C GLU A 364 0.35 15.57 17.04
N ALA A 365 -0.68 16.38 17.28
CA ALA A 365 -2.00 15.89 17.69
C ALA A 365 -2.71 15.20 16.53
N SER A 366 -2.70 15.82 15.35
CA SER A 366 -3.20 15.19 14.12
C SER A 366 -2.40 13.94 13.74
N PHE A 367 -1.08 13.95 13.92
CA PHE A 367 -0.24 12.77 13.68
C PHE A 367 -0.56 11.62 14.63
N ALA A 368 -0.71 11.88 15.94
CA ALA A 368 -1.09 10.88 16.93
C ALA A 368 -2.49 10.29 16.65
N ALA A 369 -3.48 11.15 16.41
CA ALA A 369 -4.85 10.73 16.07
C ALA A 369 -4.88 9.85 14.80
N TRP A 370 -4.05 10.16 13.79
CA TRP A 370 -3.88 9.32 12.61
C TRP A 370 -3.19 7.98 12.95
N CYS A 371 -2.07 8.00 13.68
CA CYS A 371 -1.34 6.81 14.09
C CYS A 371 -2.21 5.79 14.84
N GLU A 372 -3.14 6.26 15.67
CA GLU A 372 -4.01 5.44 16.52
C GLU A 372 -5.32 5.03 15.83
N GLY A 373 -5.68 5.65 14.70
CA GLY A 373 -7.00 5.46 14.09
C GLY A 373 -8.12 6.08 14.93
N ARG A 374 -7.95 7.36 15.27
CA ARG A 374 -8.93 8.23 15.96
C ARG A 374 -9.15 9.55 15.20
N THR A 375 -9.15 9.50 13.87
CA THR A 375 -9.31 10.67 12.98
C THR A 375 -10.75 11.13 12.79
N GLY A 376 -11.73 10.30 13.20
CA GLY A 376 -13.15 10.54 12.95
C GLY A 376 -13.58 10.16 11.53
N TYR A 377 -12.66 9.67 10.69
CA TYR A 377 -12.95 9.11 9.36
C TYR A 377 -12.92 7.57 9.40
N PRO A 378 -14.08 6.88 9.38
CA PRO A 378 -14.17 5.46 9.72
C PRO A 378 -13.28 4.52 8.88
N MET A 379 -13.09 4.82 7.60
CA MET A 379 -12.23 4.02 6.73
C MET A 379 -10.73 4.29 6.97
N VAL A 380 -10.32 5.49 7.37
CA VAL A 380 -8.93 5.76 7.80
C VAL A 380 -8.65 5.01 9.10
N ASP A 381 -9.56 5.14 10.07
CA ASP A 381 -9.42 4.55 11.40
C ASP A 381 -9.44 3.01 11.35
N ALA A 382 -10.36 2.42 10.59
CA ALA A 382 -10.39 0.98 10.34
C ALA A 382 -9.09 0.48 9.68
N CYS A 383 -8.51 1.25 8.76
CA CYS A 383 -7.26 0.86 8.10
C CYS A 383 -6.06 0.89 9.06
N MET A 384 -5.96 1.90 9.92
CA MET A 384 -4.87 2.00 10.91
C MET A 384 -4.99 0.92 11.98
N ARG A 385 -6.20 0.68 12.51
CA ARG A 385 -6.48 -0.38 13.48
C ARG A 385 -6.26 -1.79 12.90
N CYS A 386 -6.59 -2.01 11.63
CA CYS A 386 -6.25 -3.25 10.91
C CYS A 386 -4.73 -3.47 10.83
N LEU A 387 -3.94 -2.42 10.59
CA LEU A 387 -2.48 -2.52 10.55
C LEU A 387 -1.87 -2.81 11.91
N HIS A 388 -2.41 -2.25 13.00
CA HIS A 388 -2.00 -2.60 14.37
C HIS A 388 -2.30 -4.07 14.75
N GLN A 389 -3.29 -4.72 14.12
CA GLN A 389 -3.60 -6.13 14.38
C GLN A 389 -2.71 -7.11 13.58
N GLY A 390 -2.47 -6.86 12.29
CA GLY A 390 -1.86 -7.87 11.39
C GLY A 390 -0.78 -7.38 10.43
N GLY A 391 -0.42 -6.09 10.47
CA GLY A 391 0.70 -5.54 9.70
C GLY A 391 0.61 -5.65 8.18
N TRP A 392 -0.59 -5.81 7.63
CA TRP A 392 -0.84 -5.83 6.19
C TRP A 392 -2.20 -5.22 5.84
N ILE A 393 -2.21 -4.37 4.83
CA ILE A 393 -3.44 -3.94 4.15
C ILE A 393 -3.18 -3.83 2.63
N ASN A 394 -4.24 -3.82 1.82
CA ASN A 394 -4.13 -3.73 0.37
C ASN A 394 -3.65 -2.33 -0.08
N PHE A 395 -3.02 -2.27 -1.26
CA PHE A 395 -2.35 -1.05 -1.73
C PHE A 395 -3.26 0.19 -1.81
N ARG A 396 -4.54 0.02 -2.16
CA ARG A 396 -5.49 1.13 -2.30
C ARG A 396 -5.69 1.86 -0.98
N MET A 397 -5.83 1.12 0.13
CA MET A 397 -5.95 1.70 1.46
C MET A 397 -4.64 2.31 1.95
N ARG A 398 -3.47 1.68 1.66
CA ARG A 398 -2.17 2.32 1.94
C ARG A 398 -2.06 3.69 1.27
N ALA A 399 -2.44 3.78 -0.01
CA ALA A 399 -2.42 5.05 -0.74
C ALA A 399 -3.40 6.10 -0.16
N MET A 400 -4.58 5.67 0.31
CA MET A 400 -5.52 6.54 1.02
C MET A 400 -4.94 7.05 2.35
N LEU A 401 -4.29 6.19 3.16
CA LEU A 401 -3.65 6.58 4.42
C LEU A 401 -2.56 7.64 4.21
N VAL A 402 -1.70 7.46 3.19
CA VAL A 402 -0.67 8.47 2.84
C VAL A 402 -1.30 9.76 2.32
N SER A 403 -2.34 9.66 1.50
CA SER A 403 -3.08 10.83 1.01
C SER A 403 -3.67 11.63 2.16
N PHE A 404 -4.33 10.98 3.11
CA PHE A 404 -4.95 11.65 4.25
C PHE A 404 -3.89 12.39 5.10
N ALA A 405 -2.80 11.71 5.46
CA ALA A 405 -1.70 12.36 6.17
C ALA A 405 -1.12 13.57 5.41
N ALA A 406 -0.99 13.48 4.08
CA ALA A 406 -0.29 14.50 3.28
C ALA A 406 -1.17 15.66 2.78
N TYR A 407 -2.48 15.50 2.66
CA TYR A 407 -3.40 16.52 2.13
C TYR A 407 -4.47 16.98 3.13
N ASP A 408 -5.03 16.06 3.92
CA ASP A 408 -6.03 16.39 4.94
C ASP A 408 -5.34 16.94 6.20
N LEU A 409 -4.25 16.30 6.63
CA LEU A 409 -3.47 16.71 7.82
C LEU A 409 -2.21 17.54 7.45
N PHE A 410 -1.93 17.70 6.16
CA PHE A 410 -0.78 18.43 5.59
C PHE A 410 0.62 18.03 6.13
N LEU A 411 0.75 16.86 6.78
CA LEU A 411 1.98 16.40 7.42
C LEU A 411 3.11 16.12 6.43
N HIS A 412 4.35 16.42 6.82
CA HIS A 412 5.53 16.02 6.05
C HIS A 412 5.63 14.48 5.99
N TRP A 413 5.94 13.93 4.81
CA TRP A 413 5.75 12.50 4.52
C TRP A 413 6.65 11.56 5.34
N ARG A 414 7.82 12.02 5.80
CA ARG A 414 8.84 11.13 6.41
C ARG A 414 8.37 10.46 7.70
N ARG A 415 7.75 11.19 8.63
CA ARG A 415 7.30 10.63 9.91
C ARG A 415 6.15 9.60 9.74
N PRO A 416 5.09 9.89 8.97
CA PRO A 416 4.11 8.88 8.53
C PRO A 416 4.72 7.69 7.79
N ALA A 417 5.78 7.91 6.98
CA ALA A 417 6.48 6.83 6.28
C ALA A 417 7.18 5.87 7.24
N VAL A 418 7.99 6.38 8.17
CA VAL A 418 8.65 5.56 9.20
C VAL A 418 7.62 4.83 10.06
N PHE A 419 6.55 5.51 10.48
CA PHE A 419 5.47 4.89 11.26
C PHE A 419 4.82 3.70 10.54
N LEU A 420 4.43 3.85 9.26
CA LEU A 420 3.85 2.73 8.51
C LEU A 420 4.89 1.66 8.14
N ALA A 421 6.18 1.99 8.06
CA ALA A 421 7.22 1.00 7.80
C ALA A 421 7.31 -0.04 8.93
N ARG A 422 7.22 0.40 10.20
CA ARG A 422 7.10 -0.49 11.38
C ARG A 422 5.91 -1.42 11.27
N LEU A 423 4.76 -0.90 10.80
CA LEU A 423 3.55 -1.70 10.68
C LEU A 423 3.62 -2.70 9.52
N PHE A 424 4.41 -2.47 8.48
CA PHE A 424 4.42 -3.34 7.29
C PHE A 424 5.42 -4.50 7.41
N LEU A 425 4.91 -5.73 7.52
CA LEU A 425 5.74 -6.95 7.38
C LEU A 425 6.41 -7.08 6.00
N ASP A 426 5.89 -6.37 5.00
CA ASP A 426 6.43 -6.25 3.65
C ASP A 426 7.19 -4.94 3.38
N PHE A 427 7.68 -4.25 4.42
CA PHE A 427 8.49 -3.04 4.28
C PHE A 427 9.73 -3.25 3.40
N GLU A 428 9.64 -2.76 2.18
CA GLU A 428 10.72 -2.73 1.20
C GLU A 428 11.01 -1.27 0.84
N PRO A 429 12.15 -0.69 1.29
CA PRO A 429 12.35 0.75 1.35
C PRO A 429 12.25 1.42 -0.03
N GLY A 430 12.80 0.79 -1.07
CA GLY A 430 12.75 1.33 -2.42
C GLY A 430 11.33 1.36 -3.04
N ILE A 431 10.41 0.52 -2.56
CA ILE A 431 8.99 0.61 -2.89
C ILE A 431 8.31 1.66 -2.00
N HIS A 432 8.54 1.55 -0.69
CA HIS A 432 7.84 2.33 0.33
C HIS A 432 8.06 3.82 0.18
N TYR A 433 9.31 4.28 0.20
CA TYR A 433 9.63 5.71 0.11
C TYR A 433 9.23 6.31 -1.25
N SER A 434 9.52 5.60 -2.35
CA SER A 434 9.05 5.98 -3.69
C SER A 434 7.54 6.15 -3.80
N GLN A 435 6.76 5.28 -3.13
CA GLN A 435 5.30 5.37 -3.12
C GLN A 435 4.82 6.48 -2.18
N PHE A 436 5.41 6.63 -1.00
CA PHE A 436 5.03 7.64 -0.02
C PHE A 436 5.11 9.05 -0.62
N GLN A 437 6.23 9.39 -1.25
CA GLN A 437 6.40 10.68 -1.92
C GLN A 437 5.48 10.86 -3.14
N MET A 438 5.20 9.77 -3.87
CA MET A 438 4.28 9.80 -5.00
C MET A 438 2.83 10.08 -4.59
N GLN A 439 2.38 9.54 -3.45
CA GLN A 439 1.04 9.81 -2.93
C GLN A 439 0.98 11.16 -2.19
N SER A 440 2.05 11.59 -1.51
CA SER A 440 2.12 12.91 -0.83
C SER A 440 2.29 14.10 -1.79
N GLY A 441 2.56 13.85 -3.07
CA GLY A 441 2.60 14.85 -4.14
C GLY A 441 3.95 15.57 -4.30
N THR A 442 5.03 15.11 -3.67
CA THR A 442 6.34 15.78 -3.66
C THR A 442 7.33 15.32 -4.73
N THR A 443 6.94 14.42 -5.63
CA THR A 443 7.81 13.97 -6.74
C THR A 443 7.95 14.96 -7.89
N GLY A 444 7.16 16.05 -7.91
CA GLY A 444 7.09 17.04 -9.01
C GLY A 444 6.42 16.52 -10.30
N ILE A 445 6.71 15.28 -10.69
CA ILE A 445 6.32 14.67 -11.98
C ILE A 445 4.90 14.10 -12.02
N ASN A 446 4.25 13.92 -10.87
CA ASN A 446 2.93 13.30 -10.77
C ASN A 446 1.80 14.32 -10.60
N THR A 447 0.58 13.96 -11.00
CA THR A 447 -0.65 14.63 -10.55
C THR A 447 -0.82 14.42 -9.04
N PHE A 448 -1.43 15.39 -8.35
CA PHE A 448 -1.77 15.21 -6.93
C PHE A 448 -2.86 14.14 -6.80
N ARG A 449 -2.68 13.22 -5.85
CA ARG A 449 -3.53 12.04 -5.69
C ARG A 449 -4.28 12.13 -4.38
N VAL A 450 -5.31 12.96 -4.36
CA VAL A 450 -6.21 13.11 -3.21
C VAL A 450 -7.25 12.00 -3.22
N TYR A 451 -7.33 11.23 -2.14
CA TYR A 451 -8.31 10.17 -1.92
C TYR A 451 -9.33 10.64 -0.88
N SER A 452 -10.60 10.78 -1.25
CA SER A 452 -11.67 11.03 -0.28
C SER A 452 -11.95 9.78 0.56
N PRO A 453 -11.77 9.80 1.90
CA PRO A 453 -11.98 8.62 2.75
C PRO A 453 -13.39 8.05 2.62
N VAL A 454 -14.41 8.92 2.64
CA VAL A 454 -15.82 8.56 2.51
C VAL A 454 -16.09 7.86 1.17
N LYS A 455 -15.57 8.40 0.07
CA LYS A 455 -15.74 7.78 -1.25
C LYS A 455 -14.98 6.46 -1.37
N GLN A 456 -13.77 6.38 -0.79
CA GLN A 456 -13.02 5.12 -0.76
C GLN A 456 -13.75 4.05 0.04
N ALA A 457 -14.41 4.42 1.14
CA ALA A 457 -15.28 3.52 1.87
C ALA A 457 -16.41 3.01 0.97
N GLN A 458 -17.26 3.91 0.46
CA GLN A 458 -18.41 3.58 -0.40
C GLN A 458 -18.06 2.72 -1.63
N ASP A 459 -16.91 2.97 -2.27
CA ASP A 459 -16.47 2.25 -3.48
C ASP A 459 -15.91 0.83 -3.17
N HIS A 460 -15.43 0.58 -1.95
CA HIS A 460 -14.55 -0.57 -1.64
C HIS A 460 -14.96 -1.41 -0.42
N ASP A 461 -15.82 -0.89 0.44
CA ASP A 461 -16.54 -1.58 1.49
C ASP A 461 -18.01 -1.18 1.32
N LYS A 462 -18.86 -2.06 0.77
CA LYS A 462 -20.22 -1.64 0.40
C LYS A 462 -21.19 -1.69 1.58
N ASP A 463 -20.92 -2.59 2.51
CA ASP A 463 -21.84 -3.03 3.57
C ASP A 463 -21.32 -2.66 4.98
N GLY A 464 -20.24 -1.88 5.06
CA GLY A 464 -19.59 -1.53 6.33
C GLY A 464 -18.75 -2.65 6.92
N THR A 465 -18.62 -3.81 6.27
CA THR A 465 -17.99 -5.02 6.82
C THR A 465 -16.57 -4.79 7.30
N PHE A 466 -15.76 -4.03 6.55
CA PHE A 466 -14.40 -3.72 6.97
C PHE A 466 -14.38 -2.72 8.14
N VAL A 467 -15.16 -1.65 8.04
CA VAL A 467 -15.24 -0.64 9.12
C VAL A 467 -15.75 -1.25 10.42
N ARG A 468 -16.85 -2.00 10.39
CA ARG A 468 -17.45 -2.66 11.56
C ARG A 468 -16.52 -3.70 12.20
N LYS A 469 -15.62 -4.36 11.45
CA LYS A 469 -14.62 -5.29 12.03
C LYS A 469 -13.58 -4.54 12.87
N TYR A 470 -13.05 -3.42 12.37
CA TYR A 470 -11.88 -2.76 12.98
C TYR A 470 -12.23 -1.51 13.81
N VAL A 471 -13.44 -0.98 13.69
CA VAL A 471 -14.01 0.11 14.49
C VAL A 471 -15.29 -0.41 15.14
N PRO A 472 -15.17 -1.28 16.18
CA PRO A 472 -16.30 -1.99 16.78
C PRO A 472 -17.34 -1.06 17.43
N GLU A 473 -16.96 0.14 17.85
CA GLU A 473 -17.90 1.18 18.31
C GLU A 473 -18.89 1.59 17.21
N LEU A 474 -18.52 1.47 15.93
CA LEU A 474 -19.42 1.70 14.79
C LEU A 474 -20.19 0.44 14.35
N ALA A 475 -20.06 -0.70 15.04
CA ALA A 475 -20.62 -1.98 14.60
C ALA A 475 -22.15 -1.94 14.37
N ASN A 476 -22.87 -1.18 15.20
CA ASN A 476 -24.33 -1.03 15.15
C ASN A 476 -24.81 0.19 14.34
N VAL A 477 -23.91 1.04 13.84
CA VAL A 477 -24.28 2.28 13.14
C VAL A 477 -25.03 1.97 11.83
N PRO A 478 -26.21 2.57 11.56
CA PRO A 478 -26.98 2.29 10.34
C PRO A 478 -26.18 2.53 9.05
N GLN A 479 -26.40 1.70 8.03
CA GLN A 479 -25.57 1.71 6.80
C GLN A 479 -25.54 3.07 6.06
N ARG A 480 -26.59 3.89 6.21
CA ARG A 480 -26.64 5.26 5.64
C ARG A 480 -25.67 6.25 6.31
N HIS A 481 -25.13 5.92 7.48
CA HIS A 481 -24.26 6.79 8.30
C HIS A 481 -22.86 6.19 8.57
N ILE A 482 -22.61 4.91 8.29
CA ILE A 482 -21.37 4.20 8.69
C ILE A 482 -20.05 4.85 8.22
N TYR A 483 -20.09 5.69 7.18
CA TYR A 483 -18.92 6.40 6.65
C TYR A 483 -18.92 7.92 6.93
N GLU A 484 -20.03 8.44 7.47
CA GLU A 484 -20.15 9.83 7.91
C GLU A 484 -20.93 9.88 9.25
N PRO A 485 -20.45 9.20 10.32
CA PRO A 485 -21.21 9.03 11.55
C PRO A 485 -21.47 10.35 12.30
N TRP A 486 -20.64 11.37 12.09
CA TRP A 486 -20.87 12.75 12.53
C TRP A 486 -22.13 13.41 11.95
N LYS A 487 -22.74 12.84 10.90
CA LYS A 487 -24.05 13.27 10.36
C LYS A 487 -25.24 12.51 10.97
N MET A 488 -25.03 11.66 11.97
CA MET A 488 -26.12 10.99 12.67
C MET A 488 -26.89 11.98 13.55
N PRO A 489 -28.24 12.05 13.46
CA PRO A 489 -29.06 12.72 14.48
C PRO A 489 -28.82 12.10 15.87
N LYS A 490 -28.83 12.90 16.94
CA LYS A 490 -28.56 12.43 18.32
C LYS A 490 -29.37 11.20 18.72
N VAL A 491 -30.68 11.19 18.41
CA VAL A 491 -31.57 10.04 18.66
C VAL A 491 -31.07 8.74 18.01
N VAL A 492 -30.44 8.82 16.82
CA VAL A 492 -29.87 7.66 16.12
C VAL A 492 -28.54 7.23 16.76
N GLN A 493 -27.75 8.17 17.27
CA GLN A 493 -26.52 7.88 18.02
C GLN A 493 -26.83 7.11 19.31
N GLU A 494 -27.82 7.59 20.08
CA GLU A 494 -28.34 6.94 21.29
C GLU A 494 -28.90 5.54 20.97
N GLN A 495 -29.70 5.39 19.91
CA GLN A 495 -30.29 4.11 19.51
C GLN A 495 -29.27 3.07 19.04
N CYS A 496 -28.15 3.48 18.43
CA CYS A 496 -27.10 2.54 18.00
C CYS A 496 -25.99 2.33 19.03
N GLY A 497 -25.98 3.10 20.13
CA GLY A 497 -24.94 3.03 21.16
C GLY A 497 -23.59 3.58 20.70
N CYS A 498 -23.59 4.63 19.86
CA CYS A 498 -22.39 5.30 19.39
C CYS A 498 -22.62 6.82 19.34
N VAL A 499 -22.33 7.49 20.45
CA VAL A 499 -22.37 8.94 20.62
C VAL A 499 -21.07 9.55 20.09
N ILE A 500 -21.21 10.50 19.17
CA ILE A 500 -20.05 11.17 18.56
C ILE A 500 -19.42 12.12 19.59
N ASP A 501 -18.09 12.18 19.59
CA ASP A 501 -17.23 12.84 20.59
C ASP A 501 -17.28 12.24 22.01
N SER A 502 -17.91 11.07 22.17
CA SER A 502 -17.81 10.20 23.36
C SER A 502 -17.23 8.84 22.99
N ASP A 503 -17.93 8.09 22.15
CA ASP A 503 -17.59 6.71 21.78
C ASP A 503 -16.74 6.65 20.50
N TYR A 504 -16.98 7.60 19.58
CA TYR A 504 -16.22 7.75 18.33
C TYR A 504 -16.03 9.26 18.01
N PRO A 505 -14.82 9.73 17.66
CA PRO A 505 -14.57 11.16 17.48
C PRO A 505 -15.24 11.75 16.23
N SER A 506 -15.57 13.04 16.28
CA SER A 506 -15.84 13.85 15.09
C SER A 506 -14.59 13.95 14.18
N PRO A 507 -14.75 14.23 12.88
CA PRO A 507 -13.63 14.46 11.97
C PRO A 507 -12.67 15.54 12.49
N ILE A 508 -11.38 15.20 12.58
CA ILE A 508 -10.34 16.13 13.05
C ILE A 508 -10.09 17.31 12.08
N VAL A 509 -10.55 17.21 10.83
CA VAL A 509 -10.49 18.25 9.78
C VAL A 509 -11.68 18.09 8.82
N ASP A 510 -12.10 19.16 8.13
CA ASP A 510 -12.94 19.00 6.93
C ASP A 510 -12.09 18.64 5.70
N HIS A 511 -12.36 17.44 5.15
CA HIS A 511 -11.69 16.91 3.95
C HIS A 511 -11.67 17.87 2.76
N LYS A 512 -12.77 18.59 2.46
CA LYS A 512 -12.84 19.44 1.26
C LYS A 512 -12.01 20.71 1.44
N GLU A 513 -12.07 21.33 2.61
CA GLU A 513 -11.32 22.55 2.92
C GLU A 513 -9.82 22.26 3.04
N ALA A 514 -9.46 21.24 3.81
CA ALA A 514 -8.06 20.86 4.02
C ALA A 514 -7.36 20.48 2.72
N THR A 515 -7.96 19.59 1.91
CA THR A 515 -7.35 19.17 0.64
C THR A 515 -7.27 20.30 -0.39
N LYS A 516 -8.25 21.22 -0.42
CA LYS A 516 -8.19 22.46 -1.23
C LYS A 516 -7.04 23.36 -0.80
N ALA A 517 -6.84 23.55 0.51
CA ALA A 517 -5.73 24.33 1.04
C ALA A 517 -4.36 23.69 0.71
N ALA A 518 -4.23 22.38 0.92
CA ALA A 518 -3.02 21.62 0.60
C ALA A 518 -2.67 21.68 -0.90
N MET A 519 -3.64 21.43 -1.78
CA MET A 519 -3.44 21.54 -3.23
C MET A 519 -3.10 22.97 -3.68
N SER A 520 -3.60 24.01 -3.00
CA SER A 520 -3.22 25.40 -3.25
C SER A 520 -1.75 25.65 -2.90
N LYS A 521 -1.30 25.24 -1.70
CA LYS A 521 0.11 25.35 -1.25
C LYS A 521 1.05 24.61 -2.22
N LEU A 522 0.82 23.31 -2.46
CA LEU A 522 1.63 22.48 -3.37
C LEU A 522 1.56 22.96 -4.82
N GLY A 523 0.41 23.47 -5.26
CA GLY A 523 0.22 24.00 -6.60
C GLY A 523 1.05 25.25 -6.89
N LYS A 524 1.30 26.10 -5.88
CA LYS A 524 2.24 27.24 -6.00
C LYS A 524 3.66 26.74 -6.29
N VAL A 525 4.15 25.78 -5.50
CA VAL A 525 5.46 25.14 -5.68
C VAL A 525 5.58 24.52 -7.06
N LYS A 526 4.60 23.71 -7.47
CA LYS A 526 4.59 23.02 -8.78
C LYS A 526 4.63 23.97 -9.98
N ARG A 527 4.19 25.23 -9.83
CA ARG A 527 4.24 26.24 -10.90
C ARG A 527 5.57 26.98 -10.99
N SER A 528 6.43 26.91 -9.95
CA SER A 528 7.76 27.51 -9.95
C SER A 528 8.65 27.00 -11.08
N VAL A 529 9.69 27.76 -11.42
CA VAL A 529 10.68 27.38 -12.44
C VAL A 529 11.50 26.19 -11.94
N ALA A 530 12.05 26.27 -10.73
CA ALA A 530 12.83 25.19 -10.10
C ALA A 530 12.11 23.84 -10.11
N ALA A 531 10.84 23.78 -9.69
CA ALA A 531 10.07 22.53 -9.70
C ALA A 531 9.83 21.96 -11.10
N LYS A 532 9.76 22.80 -12.14
CA LYS A 532 9.61 22.35 -13.54
C LYS A 532 10.92 21.81 -14.09
N ASP A 533 12.03 22.46 -13.79
CA ASP A 533 13.36 22.06 -14.28
C ASP A 533 13.82 20.76 -13.62
N GLU A 534 13.64 20.63 -12.30
CA GLU A 534 13.85 19.37 -11.59
C GLU A 534 12.94 18.25 -12.10
N ALA A 535 11.64 18.52 -12.30
CA ALA A 535 10.71 17.53 -12.84
C ALA A 535 11.15 16.97 -14.21
N GLN A 536 11.76 17.80 -15.07
CA GLN A 536 12.34 17.32 -16.33
C GLN A 536 13.52 16.36 -16.11
N GLN A 537 14.42 16.65 -15.15
CA GLN A 537 15.53 15.75 -14.82
C GLN A 537 15.03 14.44 -14.18
N ILE A 538 14.04 14.51 -13.29
CA ILE A 538 13.41 13.34 -12.66
C ILE A 538 12.72 12.46 -13.72
N VAL A 539 12.04 13.04 -14.72
CA VAL A 539 11.49 12.29 -15.87
C VAL A 539 12.61 11.66 -16.72
N LYS A 540 13.70 12.40 -16.98
CA LYS A 540 14.85 11.89 -17.74
C LYS A 540 15.49 10.68 -17.03
N LYS A 541 15.71 10.76 -15.72
CA LYS A 541 16.33 9.71 -14.88
C LYS A 541 15.39 8.53 -14.63
N HIS A 542 14.21 8.76 -14.06
CA HIS A 542 13.33 7.69 -13.55
C HIS A 542 12.09 7.39 -14.41
N GLY A 543 11.79 8.20 -15.43
CA GLY A 543 10.59 8.07 -16.25
C GLY A 543 10.47 6.75 -17.00
N SER A 544 9.27 6.46 -17.50
CA SER A 544 9.04 5.34 -18.42
C SER A 544 9.57 5.70 -19.82
N ARG A 545 10.18 4.74 -20.50
CA ARG A 545 10.55 4.84 -21.93
C ARG A 545 9.50 4.26 -22.87
N ARG A 546 8.41 3.71 -22.34
CA ARG A 546 7.30 3.21 -23.15
C ARG A 546 6.61 4.39 -23.81
N LYS A 547 6.64 4.44 -25.15
CA LYS A 547 5.82 5.39 -25.93
C LYS A 547 4.34 5.21 -25.54
N PRO A 548 3.57 6.28 -25.30
CA PRO A 548 2.13 6.18 -25.15
C PRO A 548 1.54 5.46 -26.37
N ASN A 549 0.60 4.53 -26.16
CA ASN A 549 -0.06 3.84 -27.27
C ASN A 549 -0.79 4.88 -28.14
N GLY A 550 -0.50 4.93 -29.44
CA GLY A 550 -1.00 5.94 -30.38
C GLY A 550 -2.53 6.07 -30.49
N ARG A 551 -3.29 5.11 -29.95
CA ARG A 551 -4.74 5.21 -29.76
C ARG A 551 -5.18 6.42 -28.91
N ILE A 552 -4.31 6.96 -28.04
CA ILE A 552 -4.59 8.19 -27.27
C ILE A 552 -4.29 9.46 -28.10
N ASN A 553 -3.33 9.42 -29.04
CA ASN A 553 -2.91 10.61 -29.80
C ASN A 553 -3.98 11.10 -30.79
N ASN A 554 -4.80 10.20 -31.36
CA ASN A 554 -5.88 10.58 -32.28
C ASN A 554 -6.97 11.45 -31.63
N PHE A 555 -7.04 11.54 -30.30
CA PHE A 555 -7.92 12.49 -29.62
C PHE A 555 -7.32 13.90 -29.60
N PHE A 556 -6.03 14.04 -29.24
CA PHE A 556 -5.37 15.34 -29.13
C PHE A 556 -5.04 15.99 -30.48
N ASP A 557 -4.69 15.21 -31.50
CA ASP A 557 -4.37 15.79 -32.82
C ASP A 557 -5.61 16.31 -33.57
N ARG A 558 -6.83 15.95 -33.12
CA ARG A 558 -8.08 16.61 -33.57
C ARG A 558 -8.24 18.05 -33.05
N PHE A 559 -7.64 18.38 -31.91
CA PHE A 559 -7.70 19.73 -31.32
C PHE A 559 -6.58 20.66 -31.80
N LYS A 560 -5.56 20.14 -32.50
CA LYS A 560 -4.47 20.95 -33.09
C LYS A 560 -4.74 21.45 -34.51
N LYS A 561 -5.92 21.18 -35.07
CA LYS A 561 -6.30 21.55 -36.45
C LYS A 561 -7.54 22.46 -36.52
N GLN A 562 -7.62 23.44 -35.63
CA GLN A 562 -8.42 24.63 -35.85
C GLN A 562 -7.48 25.84 -35.87
N PRO A 563 -7.48 26.66 -36.94
CA PRO A 563 -6.65 27.86 -37.00
C PRO A 563 -7.18 28.92 -36.04
N GLU A 564 -6.28 29.59 -35.35
CA GLU A 564 -6.60 30.69 -34.43
C GLU A 564 -7.15 31.89 -35.21
N ALA A 565 -8.28 32.45 -34.76
CA ALA A 565 -8.78 33.73 -35.24
C ALA A 565 -8.04 34.88 -34.52
N PRO A 566 -7.71 35.99 -35.21
CA PRO A 566 -6.89 37.05 -34.64
C PRO A 566 -7.62 37.83 -33.54
N ILE A 567 -6.88 38.17 -32.48
CA ILE A 567 -7.36 38.96 -31.33
C ILE A 567 -7.19 40.46 -31.65
N PRO A 568 -8.23 41.30 -31.55
CA PRO A 568 -8.10 42.75 -31.61
C PRO A 568 -7.52 43.34 -30.32
N SER A 569 -6.70 44.37 -30.45
CA SER A 569 -5.99 45.04 -29.35
C SER A 569 -6.78 46.13 -28.63
N ASP A 570 -6.59 46.21 -27.31
CA ASP A 570 -6.63 47.40 -26.42
C ASP A 570 -7.75 48.45 -26.57
N GLN A 571 -8.72 48.42 -25.64
CA GLN A 571 -8.99 49.53 -24.70
C GLN A 571 -9.97 49.10 -23.57
N PRO A 572 -9.98 49.77 -22.39
CA PRO A 572 -10.63 49.26 -21.16
C PRO A 572 -11.99 49.92 -20.83
N CYS A 573 -12.91 49.19 -20.16
CA CYS A 573 -13.69 49.68 -18.99
C CYS A 573 -14.59 48.60 -18.36
N ALA A 574 -14.77 48.71 -17.03
CA ALA A 574 -15.85 48.23 -16.13
C ALA A 574 -16.87 47.16 -16.58
N ALA A 575 -16.93 46.05 -15.82
CA ALA A 575 -18.09 45.15 -15.74
C ALA A 575 -18.16 44.34 -14.41
N ASP A 576 -17.83 44.96 -13.28
CA ASP A 576 -18.47 44.59 -12.00
C ASP A 576 -19.80 45.37 -11.89
N GLU A 577 -20.68 45.00 -10.93
CA GLU A 577 -22.07 45.53 -10.76
C GLU A 577 -23.16 44.98 -11.72
N ARG A 578 -23.03 43.75 -12.25
CA ARG A 578 -24.12 43.08 -13.00
C ARG A 578 -24.39 41.61 -12.67
N MET A 579 -24.08 41.16 -11.45
CA MET A 579 -24.43 39.80 -11.00
C MET A 579 -25.13 39.71 -9.62
N GLU A 580 -25.71 40.80 -9.14
CA GLU A 580 -26.52 40.84 -7.90
C GLU A 580 -27.99 41.22 -8.12
N ALA A 581 -28.48 41.27 -9.37
CA ALA A 581 -29.86 41.67 -9.71
C ALA A 581 -30.72 40.57 -10.37
N GLU A 582 -30.18 39.36 -10.56
CA GLU A 582 -30.90 38.23 -11.19
C GLU A 582 -31.20 37.08 -10.21
N ALA A 583 -30.81 37.20 -8.92
CA ALA A 583 -31.05 36.17 -7.90
C ALA A 583 -32.34 36.37 -7.06
N GLU A 584 -32.96 37.55 -7.12
CA GLU A 584 -34.18 37.88 -6.32
C GLU A 584 -35.48 37.77 -7.13
N GLY A 585 -35.41 37.36 -8.41
CA GLY A 585 -36.58 37.30 -9.31
C GLY A 585 -37.32 35.96 -9.35
N GLU A 586 -36.68 34.84 -9.02
CA GLU A 586 -37.23 33.48 -9.22
C GLU A 586 -37.81 32.82 -7.95
N MET A 587 -37.91 33.53 -6.82
CA MET A 587 -38.53 33.02 -5.58
C MET A 587 -39.94 33.57 -5.29
N ALA A 588 -40.64 34.11 -6.29
CA ALA A 588 -41.90 34.85 -6.09
C ALA A 588 -43.13 34.34 -6.87
N GLU A 589 -43.06 33.21 -7.58
CA GLU A 589 -44.19 32.69 -8.38
C GLU A 589 -44.76 31.32 -7.96
N GLU A 590 -44.24 30.66 -6.91
CA GLU A 590 -44.77 29.35 -6.46
C GLU A 590 -45.61 29.41 -5.15
N GLU A 591 -45.87 30.61 -4.61
CA GLU A 591 -46.56 30.81 -3.31
C GLU A 591 -47.95 31.49 -3.40
N GLN A 592 -48.66 31.36 -4.53
CA GLN A 592 -50.07 31.81 -4.64
C GLN A 592 -50.98 30.81 -5.37
N ARG A 593 -51.39 29.74 -4.68
CA ARG A 593 -52.63 28.98 -4.94
C ARG A 593 -53.09 28.27 -3.66
N GLY A 594 -54.07 28.84 -2.96
CA GLY A 594 -54.66 28.25 -1.75
C GLY A 594 -56.14 27.92 -1.91
N GLU A 595 -56.53 26.77 -1.33
CA GLU A 595 -57.85 26.41 -0.76
C GLU A 595 -59.06 26.31 -1.74
N ALA A 596 -60.11 25.50 -1.51
CA ALA A 596 -60.63 24.88 -0.27
C ALA A 596 -61.25 23.45 -0.53
N PRO A 597 -62.21 22.86 0.26
CA PRO A 597 -62.10 21.48 0.77
C PRO A 597 -63.26 20.51 0.37
N GLU A 598 -63.29 19.29 0.97
CA GLU A 598 -64.34 18.20 1.03
C GLU A 598 -63.68 16.80 0.86
N ASP A 599 -64.12 15.63 1.38
CA ASP A 599 -65.10 15.20 2.41
C ASP A 599 -64.77 13.72 2.84
N GLU A 600 -65.48 13.12 3.80
CA GLU A 600 -65.23 11.77 4.40
C GLU A 600 -65.47 10.54 3.48
N GLY A 601 -64.84 9.39 3.80
CA GLY A 601 -65.23 8.07 3.23
C GLY A 601 -64.26 6.87 3.45
N ASP A 602 -64.62 5.97 4.36
CA ASP A 602 -64.12 4.56 4.50
C ASP A 602 -64.62 3.68 3.30
N PRO A 603 -64.23 2.38 3.03
CA PRO A 603 -63.68 1.31 3.89
C PRO A 603 -62.64 0.39 3.12
N PRO A 604 -62.54 -0.97 3.25
CA PRO A 604 -62.85 -1.94 4.32
C PRO A 604 -61.69 -2.91 4.70
N ALA A 605 -61.88 -3.68 5.79
CA ALA A 605 -61.00 -4.78 6.22
C ALA A 605 -61.28 -6.13 5.52
N PRO A 606 -60.41 -7.14 5.74
CA PRO A 606 -60.96 -8.45 6.16
C PRO A 606 -60.24 -9.12 7.35
N SER A 607 -61.02 -9.89 8.09
CA SER A 607 -60.64 -10.77 9.23
C SER A 607 -60.91 -12.24 8.85
N PRO A 608 -60.83 -13.25 9.75
CA PRO A 608 -59.82 -13.58 10.77
C PRO A 608 -59.38 -15.07 10.70
N LYS A 609 -58.35 -15.48 11.45
CA LYS A 609 -58.30 -16.80 12.12
C LYS A 609 -57.72 -16.70 13.54
N ARG A 610 -58.03 -17.70 14.38
CA ARG A 610 -58.14 -17.62 15.85
C ARG A 610 -57.44 -18.81 16.52
N HIS A 611 -57.19 -18.69 17.83
CA HIS A 611 -56.65 -19.69 18.80
C HIS A 611 -55.15 -19.52 19.14
N LYS A 612 -54.70 -19.67 20.40
CA LYS A 612 -55.42 -19.98 21.67
C LYS A 612 -54.71 -19.34 22.89
N LYS A 613 -55.37 -19.40 24.05
CA LYS A 613 -55.12 -18.66 25.31
C LYS A 613 -54.47 -19.54 26.39
N ALA A 614 -53.57 -18.95 27.20
CA ALA A 614 -53.28 -19.20 28.63
C ALA A 614 -52.33 -18.04 29.06
N ASP A 615 -52.56 -17.21 30.08
CA ASP A 615 -52.94 -17.43 31.49
C ASP A 615 -51.86 -18.24 32.25
N ASP A 616 -51.35 -17.86 33.44
CA ASP A 616 -51.63 -16.70 34.32
C ASP A 616 -50.45 -16.45 35.30
N ASP A 617 -50.62 -15.51 36.23
CA ASP A 617 -49.88 -15.23 37.48
C ASP A 617 -48.45 -14.62 37.41
N GLN A 618 -48.14 -13.46 38.02
CA GLN A 618 -48.26 -13.00 39.43
C GLN A 618 -47.29 -13.77 40.37
N ARG A 619 -46.55 -13.19 41.34
CA ARG A 619 -46.51 -11.83 41.93
C ARG A 619 -45.29 -11.72 42.90
N HIS A 620 -44.82 -10.50 43.21
CA HIS A 620 -44.01 -10.14 44.40
C HIS A 620 -42.60 -10.80 44.56
N ASN A 621 -41.61 -10.27 45.32
CA ASN A 621 -41.54 -9.04 46.11
C ASN A 621 -40.10 -8.45 46.20
N GLU A 622 -40.03 -7.17 46.59
CA GLU A 622 -39.01 -6.45 47.40
C GLU A 622 -37.62 -7.05 47.70
N GLY A 623 -36.59 -6.19 47.69
CA GLY A 623 -35.54 -6.25 48.72
C GLY A 623 -34.12 -5.76 48.39
N SER A 624 -33.73 -4.64 49.02
CA SER A 624 -32.38 -4.40 49.60
C SER A 624 -31.15 -4.10 48.72
N LEU A 625 -30.81 -2.80 48.66
CA LEU A 625 -29.45 -2.28 48.97
C LEU A 625 -29.30 -2.21 50.53
N PRO A 626 -28.14 -1.91 51.17
CA PRO A 626 -26.88 -1.33 50.65
C PRO A 626 -25.55 -1.90 51.23
N SER A 627 -24.39 -1.40 50.75
CA SER A 627 -23.10 -1.15 51.45
C SER A 627 -21.98 -1.06 50.38
N ALA A 628 -21.08 -0.07 50.20
CA ALA A 628 -20.47 1.03 51.01
C ALA A 628 -18.96 0.80 51.34
N ALA A 629 -18.23 1.92 51.48
CA ALA A 629 -16.77 2.09 51.73
C ALA A 629 -15.83 1.90 50.50
N ALA A 630 -15.05 2.88 49.98
CA ALA A 630 -14.08 3.86 50.56
C ALA A 630 -12.65 3.28 50.66
N ALA A 631 -11.51 3.99 50.53
CA ALA A 631 -11.14 5.37 50.12
C ALA A 631 -9.81 5.26 49.27
N ALA A 632 -9.01 6.27 48.86
CA ALA A 632 -8.85 7.72 49.07
C ALA A 632 -8.23 8.31 47.75
N ALA A 633 -8.13 9.60 47.40
CA ALA A 633 -8.04 10.90 48.09
C ALA A 633 -6.64 11.29 48.64
N ALA A 634 -5.87 12.05 47.84
CA ALA A 634 -4.83 12.99 48.29
C ALA A 634 -4.64 14.09 47.23
N ALA A 635 -4.80 15.34 47.64
CA ALA A 635 -4.40 16.53 46.87
C ALA A 635 -3.12 17.11 47.49
N ASP A 636 -2.46 18.07 46.81
CA ASP A 636 -2.51 19.50 47.21
C ASP A 636 -1.27 20.31 46.70
N GLN A 637 -1.45 21.63 46.64
CA GLN A 637 -0.45 22.73 46.62
C GLN A 637 0.27 23.12 45.31
N ALA A 638 -0.24 24.18 44.69
CA ALA A 638 0.57 25.28 44.16
C ALA A 638 1.02 26.23 45.30
N PRO A 639 1.91 27.21 45.02
CA PRO A 639 1.45 28.59 45.17
C PRO A 639 1.96 29.57 44.09
N ASP A 640 1.38 30.78 44.10
CA ASP A 640 1.51 31.89 43.14
C ASP A 640 2.85 32.65 43.17
N ASN A 641 3.20 33.42 42.11
CA ASN A 641 2.96 34.89 42.13
C ASN A 641 3.30 35.70 40.85
N HIS A 642 2.40 36.66 40.55
CA HIS A 642 2.50 37.99 39.91
C HIS A 642 3.57 38.44 38.88
N GLY A 643 3.11 39.16 37.84
CA GLY A 643 3.87 40.17 37.07
C GLY A 643 3.12 40.71 35.83
N ASP A 644 2.70 41.99 35.83
CA ASP A 644 1.80 42.66 34.84
C ASP A 644 2.52 43.89 34.16
N PRO A 645 1.88 44.85 33.45
CA PRO A 645 1.41 44.88 32.04
C PRO A 645 2.08 45.92 31.09
N GLY A 646 1.62 45.98 29.82
CA GLY A 646 1.54 47.22 28.98
C GLY A 646 1.88 47.02 27.48
N GLY A 647 1.26 47.67 26.47
CA GLY A 647 0.08 48.56 26.40
C GLY A 647 -0.05 49.29 25.03
N GLY A 648 -1.27 49.70 24.61
CA GLY A 648 -1.59 50.62 23.48
C GLY A 648 -1.43 50.11 22.02
N GLU A 649 -2.00 50.71 20.95
CA GLU A 649 -3.17 51.61 20.78
C GLU A 649 -3.48 51.86 19.26
N ALA A 650 -4.78 51.97 18.88
CA ALA A 650 -5.42 52.80 17.79
C ALA A 650 -4.88 52.82 16.32
N SER A 651 -5.57 53.29 15.26
CA SER A 651 -6.85 54.02 15.05
C SER A 651 -7.47 53.79 13.63
N ALA A 652 -8.63 54.40 13.32
CA ALA A 652 -9.46 54.23 12.10
C ALA A 652 -9.52 55.48 11.16
N VAL A 653 -10.42 55.48 10.14
CA VAL A 653 -11.10 56.61 9.39
C VAL A 653 -11.40 56.23 7.90
N GLU A 654 -12.27 56.91 7.11
CA GLU A 654 -13.75 56.96 7.05
C GLU A 654 -14.21 57.67 5.72
N GLY A 655 -15.44 57.43 5.22
CA GLY A 655 -16.17 58.27 4.21
C GLY A 655 -15.98 57.94 2.72
N GLY A 656 -16.91 58.20 1.77
CA GLY A 656 -18.29 58.71 1.81
C GLY A 656 -18.69 59.54 0.55
N GLY A 657 -19.85 59.31 -0.12
CA GLY A 657 -20.28 60.13 -1.28
C GLY A 657 -21.58 59.66 -2.02
N ARG A 658 -22.35 60.58 -2.64
CA ARG A 658 -23.74 60.34 -3.14
C ARG A 658 -24.04 60.80 -4.60
N HIS A 659 -25.03 60.12 -5.21
CA HIS A 659 -26.10 60.62 -6.14
C HIS A 659 -25.76 61.24 -7.52
N GLN A 660 -26.47 60.81 -8.58
CA GLN A 660 -27.66 61.51 -9.15
C GLN A 660 -28.35 60.75 -10.33
N ARG A 661 -29.58 61.18 -10.70
CA ARG A 661 -30.48 60.56 -11.72
C ARG A 661 -30.41 61.26 -13.09
N ARG A 662 -30.69 60.56 -14.21
CA ARG A 662 -31.73 60.97 -15.22
C ARG A 662 -31.95 60.05 -16.45
N ALA A 663 -33.21 59.67 -16.65
CA ALA A 663 -34.04 59.75 -17.87
C ALA A 663 -33.56 59.23 -19.26
N ASN A 664 -34.10 58.06 -19.65
CA ASN A 664 -35.14 57.87 -20.69
C ASN A 664 -34.90 58.35 -22.16
N ARG A 665 -34.87 57.40 -23.11
CA ARG A 665 -35.57 57.45 -24.43
C ARG A 665 -35.51 56.09 -25.15
N GLY A 666 -36.59 55.69 -25.83
CA GLY A 666 -36.70 54.40 -26.52
C GLY A 666 -36.89 54.47 -28.05
N ARG A 667 -36.79 53.28 -28.69
CA ARG A 667 -37.16 52.82 -30.05
C ARG A 667 -36.47 51.45 -30.21
N GLY A 668 -36.95 50.42 -30.92
CA GLY A 668 -38.22 50.24 -31.63
C GLY A 668 -38.11 49.08 -32.64
N VAL A 669 -38.79 47.96 -32.36
CA VAL A 669 -39.26 46.86 -33.26
C VAL A 669 -38.28 46.25 -34.30
N GLY A 670 -38.12 44.92 -34.23
CA GLY A 670 -37.60 44.09 -35.33
C GLY A 670 -37.74 42.59 -35.05
N VAL A 671 -38.75 41.94 -35.62
CA VAL A 671 -39.06 40.51 -35.40
C VAL A 671 -38.36 39.63 -36.45
N GLY A 672 -37.76 38.51 -36.03
CA GLY A 672 -37.20 37.48 -36.91
C GLY A 672 -37.18 36.11 -36.22
N VAL A 673 -37.79 35.09 -36.85
CA VAL A 673 -38.07 33.77 -36.25
C VAL A 673 -36.94 32.77 -36.56
N GLY A 674 -36.55 31.92 -35.60
CA GLY A 674 -35.48 30.91 -35.82
C GLY A 674 -35.25 29.92 -34.67
N VAL A 675 -36.12 28.90 -34.57
CA VAL A 675 -36.13 27.79 -33.61
C VAL A 675 -34.77 27.07 -33.39
N GLY A 676 -34.42 26.71 -32.14
CA GLY A 676 -33.70 25.44 -31.90
C GLY A 676 -32.65 25.33 -30.78
N GLY A 677 -33.08 25.06 -29.54
CA GLY A 677 -32.40 24.11 -28.64
C GLY A 677 -31.20 24.56 -27.81
N GLN A 678 -31.44 25.05 -26.58
CA GLN A 678 -30.47 25.02 -25.49
C GLN A 678 -31.10 24.61 -24.16
N GLN A 679 -30.94 23.34 -23.77
CA GLN A 679 -31.09 22.93 -22.36
C GLN A 679 -30.32 21.61 -22.09
N ARG A 680 -28.98 21.67 -22.11
CA ARG A 680 -28.11 20.57 -21.64
C ARG A 680 -26.63 20.95 -21.40
N VAL A 681 -26.38 22.14 -20.85
CA VAL A 681 -25.02 22.60 -20.48
C VAL A 681 -24.95 23.05 -19.02
N LEU A 682 -25.30 22.16 -18.08
CA LEU A 682 -24.94 22.35 -16.66
C LEU A 682 -24.76 21.04 -15.84
N ILE A 683 -24.67 19.86 -16.49
CA ILE A 683 -24.44 18.56 -15.80
C ILE A 683 -23.40 17.69 -16.53
N VAL A 684 -22.34 18.31 -17.07
CA VAL A 684 -21.28 17.60 -17.83
C VAL A 684 -19.85 17.93 -17.35
N GLN A 685 -19.61 19.12 -16.79
CA GLN A 685 -18.24 19.53 -16.40
C GLN A 685 -17.74 18.88 -15.10
N THR A 686 -18.60 18.62 -14.12
CA THR A 686 -18.20 18.00 -12.84
C THR A 686 -17.94 16.49 -12.93
N ARG A 687 -18.51 15.78 -13.91
CA ARG A 687 -18.33 14.33 -14.06
C ARG A 687 -17.00 13.95 -14.73
N ARG A 688 -16.54 14.75 -15.70
CA ARG A 688 -15.32 14.46 -16.50
C ARG A 688 -14.00 14.59 -15.73
N GLN A 689 -13.94 15.38 -14.66
CA GLN A 689 -12.72 15.47 -13.84
C GLN A 689 -12.54 14.26 -12.90
N ALA A 690 -13.63 13.60 -12.49
CA ALA A 690 -13.56 12.41 -11.63
C ALA A 690 -13.11 11.15 -12.39
N GLU A 691 -13.42 11.04 -13.68
CA GLU A 691 -13.12 9.85 -14.50
C GLU A 691 -11.65 9.79 -14.94
N ALA A 692 -10.99 10.93 -15.17
CA ALA A 692 -9.56 10.99 -15.46
C ALA A 692 -8.65 10.61 -14.26
N PHE A 693 -9.20 10.55 -13.05
CA PHE A 693 -8.42 10.36 -11.81
C PHE A 693 -8.06 8.90 -11.50
N ASN A 694 -8.58 7.91 -12.26
CA ASN A 694 -8.50 6.48 -11.90
C ASN A 694 -7.96 5.56 -13.02
N GLU A 695 -7.78 6.07 -14.25
CA GLU A 695 -7.60 5.23 -15.45
C GLU A 695 -6.17 4.63 -15.60
N ASP A 696 -5.10 5.39 -15.31
CA ASP A 696 -3.73 5.02 -15.72
C ASP A 696 -3.05 3.85 -14.96
N PHE A 697 -3.61 3.39 -13.84
CA PHE A 697 -2.91 2.42 -12.96
C PHE A 697 -3.70 1.17 -12.55
N PHE A 698 -5.02 1.07 -12.79
CA PHE A 698 -5.86 0.03 -12.16
C PHE A 698 -6.91 -0.66 -13.03
N ARG A 699 -7.07 -0.33 -14.31
CA ARG A 699 -7.89 -1.14 -15.24
C ARG A 699 -7.02 -2.00 -16.16
N PRO A 700 -7.35 -3.29 -16.37
CA PRO A 700 -6.99 -3.98 -17.60
C PRO A 700 -7.62 -3.22 -18.76
N LEU A 701 -6.84 -2.92 -19.80
CA LEU A 701 -7.38 -2.38 -21.06
C LEU A 701 -8.47 -3.32 -21.59
N ARG A 702 -9.50 -2.77 -22.25
CA ARG A 702 -10.59 -3.52 -22.87
C ARG A 702 -10.82 -3.06 -24.31
N THR A 703 -11.40 -3.92 -25.13
CA THR A 703 -11.99 -3.59 -26.43
C THR A 703 -13.38 -2.96 -26.25
N ASP A 704 -13.93 -2.39 -27.31
CA ASP A 704 -15.21 -1.64 -27.29
C ASP A 704 -16.42 -2.54 -26.97
N ASP A 705 -16.30 -3.85 -27.14
CA ASP A 705 -17.27 -4.88 -26.72
C ASP A 705 -17.14 -5.31 -25.24
N GLY A 706 -16.20 -4.70 -24.51
CA GLY A 706 -15.91 -5.01 -23.11
C GLY A 706 -14.96 -6.19 -22.88
N THR A 707 -14.42 -6.85 -23.91
CA THR A 707 -13.47 -7.97 -23.74
C THR A 707 -12.10 -7.46 -23.21
N PRO A 708 -11.43 -8.14 -22.26
CA PRO A 708 -10.08 -7.75 -21.83
C PRO A 708 -9.07 -7.80 -22.98
N LEU A 709 -8.42 -6.66 -23.23
CA LEU A 709 -7.35 -6.53 -24.23
C LEU A 709 -6.15 -7.37 -23.76
N CYS A 710 -6.00 -8.56 -24.33
CA CYS A 710 -4.80 -9.35 -24.16
C CYS A 710 -3.66 -8.61 -24.85
N ILE A 711 -2.75 -8.04 -24.05
CA ILE A 711 -1.45 -7.61 -24.55
C ILE A 711 -0.65 -8.91 -24.71
N ASP A 712 -0.60 -9.42 -25.94
CA ASP A 712 0.50 -10.31 -26.28
C ASP A 712 1.80 -9.53 -26.14
N VAL A 713 2.69 -10.10 -25.32
CA VAL A 713 4.05 -9.63 -25.17
C VAL A 713 4.82 -10.47 -26.16
N ASP A 714 4.92 -9.97 -27.38
CA ASP A 714 5.79 -10.54 -28.39
C ASP A 714 7.24 -10.48 -27.88
N ASP A 715 7.99 -11.55 -28.15
CA ASP A 715 9.40 -11.67 -27.80
C ASP A 715 10.24 -10.85 -28.80
N ASP A 716 10.62 -9.62 -28.40
CA ASP A 716 11.75 -8.82 -28.92
C ASP A 716 12.23 -7.77 -27.87
#